data_AF-A0A8H5HCB8-F1
#
_entry.id   AF-A0A8H5HCB8-F1
#
_cell.length_a   1.000
_cell.length_b   1.000
_cell.length_c   1.000
_cell.angle_alpha   90.00
_cell.angle_beta   90.00
_cell.angle_gamma   90.00
#
_symmetry.space_group_name_H-M   'P 1'
#
loop_
_entity.id
_entity.type
_entity.pdbx_description
1 polymer ?
#
loop_
_entity_poly.entity_id
_entity_poly.type
_entity_poly.pdbx_seq_one_letter_code
_entity_poly.pdbx_strand_id
1 'polypeptide(L)'
;MSTASLPSYYLVPLLPQTPAYTQEPLENERRLALSDRLRPRPSGTFVKQSKGGDLKLRVNEQDGPVPAYGSGGIIDGAIDIAKTEGISSVEIKVEGRLKVKEIAEGGTADRKVCLAAEQLWSKESRTPCPSPCAFQLSLPTSLILEGGSYTLPPTYNVKLSGLPGFTAFVEYSITAVISKSTLPSKALAAPLSKASFLGINVGAMTLSTPFVYYPRTRPAVPLPVPLQLGRDGFDLGPEWQIYESTIPSRRTSLQEIKTRLYVPASRIFCASDRIPFHLTFESSALSLASFLPLGPSGNSTKRPTQLQIMRQVTVDVRNEFVLGTKTDIWRVDDITHEATFKHAGDGATWMSFTGEITINPSIKVMGFKVGGLTVKDCILFSMTPPDVQKSPFSELRQTPLRIIVQILSFLYLRRRKASRLVGGMSIAVKSSPYHERKSFKRARSSMDTTDESRKGILPSPSNGNMLNGTHKNPAQTRRLKKLQKSLDGYSGSNGIEDGDRRVSASPASTKHSLLQEQRSKLPIALGREALVQEFRENDVTVLLGETGSGKTTQVPQYLLESGLARNGMIAVTQPRKVAATSLAARVAAEQNVPLGSSIGYSVRFDERCSSETRIKYMTDGMIVRELMSDPLLSKYSVVIVDEAHERSLRTDLLIANLKNIFQQRNGISDVKGKGKGRADGSNPLKIIIMSATIDAEKFSQFFSGARILYVKGRQHPVKIYHSSHGQVDYVDAAMRTFFQIHTDSPAGDVLIFLPGQEDIESLEKSIQLYANQLPQDRMSVLICPMYASQASGQNSKVFNPTPFNVRKCILATNIAETSITIPGVKYVIDTGKCKEKRFLARNTGGGFDTLLTKDITQSSAIQRAGRAGREGAGHCFRLYTEESFKMMTLSAEPEIMRCSLAASLLQLKCIGQDLESLELMDQPAEESMKSSLIVLFLLGALDRSKEITDVGREMAAFPLEPVYSRAVIASKEYGCTYQVLDIVSVLSASSKLFVESSEQRDAVSEARKKFRHSSGDHITILNVIMAYRDIAKSENKNGRREWCRRHFLNERALLEATDIREQLMQTCRRLGINDQASCGDMDEPVIHSLGHGLAMNIALLQPDGSYKQSFGQSILKIHPSSTLCDKKSPVIIYDELVYTNQIYARGVSRISKSFLVNFGALRQHS
;
A
#
# COMPACT_ATOMS: atom_id res chain seq x y z
N MET A 1 8.45 -26.09 9.91
CA MET A 1 8.58 -26.26 11.37
C MET A 1 8.88 -27.72 11.62
N SER A 2 9.63 -28.08 12.66
CA SER A 2 9.98 -29.48 12.93
C SER A 2 9.16 -30.02 14.09
N THR A 3 8.54 -31.19 13.88
CA THR A 3 7.98 -32.04 14.95
C THR A 3 8.96 -33.12 15.40
N ALA A 4 10.10 -33.27 14.71
CA ALA A 4 11.19 -34.11 15.20
C ALA A 4 11.81 -33.51 16.46
N SER A 5 12.53 -34.35 17.20
CA SER A 5 13.28 -33.97 18.40
C SER A 5 14.10 -32.69 18.18
N LEU A 6 14.21 -31.89 19.23
CA LEU A 6 15.13 -30.76 19.28
C LEU A 6 16.53 -31.24 18.84
N PRO A 7 17.23 -30.53 17.94
CA PRO A 7 18.63 -30.82 17.65
C PRO A 7 19.40 -30.83 18.97
N SER A 8 20.15 -31.90 19.21
CA SER A 8 20.73 -32.28 20.50
C SER A 8 21.96 -31.45 20.89
N TYR A 9 21.78 -30.12 20.88
CA TYR A 9 22.66 -29.19 21.56
C TYR A 9 22.58 -29.46 23.06
N TYR A 10 23.55 -30.22 23.58
CA TYR A 10 23.70 -30.45 25.01
C TYR A 10 23.81 -29.10 25.74
N LEU A 11 22.76 -28.75 26.49
CA LEU A 11 22.73 -27.52 27.25
C LEU A 11 23.68 -27.64 28.45
N VAL A 12 24.79 -26.90 28.37
CA VAL A 12 25.71 -26.66 29.49
C VAL A 12 24.91 -26.16 30.72
N PRO A 13 25.30 -26.52 31.97
CA PRO A 13 24.44 -26.38 33.14
C PRO A 13 23.86 -24.99 33.44
N LEU A 14 22.89 -24.98 34.36
CA LEU A 14 22.12 -23.83 34.82
C LEU A 14 22.95 -22.54 34.91
N LEU A 15 22.49 -21.51 34.18
CA LEU A 15 22.98 -20.14 34.37
C LEU A 15 22.77 -19.71 35.83
N PRO A 16 23.68 -18.89 36.39
CA PRO A 16 23.33 -18.03 37.53
C PRO A 16 22.04 -17.27 37.22
N GLN A 17 21.17 -17.10 38.23
CA GLN A 17 19.95 -16.32 38.03
C GLN A 17 20.30 -14.92 37.54
N THR A 18 19.55 -14.41 36.55
CA THR A 18 19.65 -13.00 36.16
C THR A 18 19.38 -12.16 37.40
N PRO A 19 20.33 -11.32 37.87
CA PRO A 19 20.18 -10.65 39.17
C PRO A 19 18.88 -9.84 39.21
N ALA A 20 18.15 -9.86 40.32
CA ALA A 20 16.95 -9.04 40.47
C ALA A 20 17.28 -7.56 40.22
N TYR A 21 16.31 -6.80 39.69
CA TYR A 21 16.47 -5.34 39.64
C TYR A 21 16.40 -4.78 41.06
N THR A 22 17.40 -3.99 41.45
CA THR A 22 17.40 -3.24 42.71
C THR A 22 16.27 -2.20 42.72
N GLN A 23 15.75 -1.87 43.90
CA GLN A 23 14.61 -0.96 44.01
C GLN A 23 14.97 0.46 43.50
N GLU A 24 16.18 0.92 43.80
CA GLU A 24 16.83 2.08 43.19
C GLU A 24 17.73 1.65 42.02
N PRO A 25 17.93 2.47 40.97
CA PRO A 25 18.95 2.22 39.96
C PRO A 25 20.35 2.39 40.58
N LEU A 26 21.30 1.53 40.18
CA LEU A 26 22.72 1.76 40.44
C LEU A 26 23.20 2.98 39.64
N GLU A 27 24.35 3.56 40.01
CA GLU A 27 24.85 4.82 39.43
C GLU A 27 25.09 4.76 37.91
N ASN A 28 25.30 3.55 37.38
CA ASN A 28 25.35 3.31 35.94
C ASN A 28 23.95 3.19 35.28
N GLU A 29 22.91 2.69 35.99
CA GLU A 29 21.60 2.35 35.43
C GLU A 29 20.77 3.56 34.99
N ARG A 30 20.22 3.48 33.76
CA ARG A 30 19.35 4.52 33.19
C ARG A 30 17.87 4.15 33.32
N ARG A 31 17.13 4.93 34.10
CA ARG A 31 15.65 4.94 34.06
C ARG A 31 15.19 5.44 32.68
N LEU A 32 14.51 4.58 31.89
CA LEU A 32 13.94 4.96 30.58
C LEU A 32 12.68 5.84 30.68
N ALA A 33 12.03 5.84 31.84
CA ALA A 33 10.94 6.74 32.18
C ALA A 33 11.37 7.63 33.36
N LEU A 34 10.87 8.87 33.38
CA LEU A 34 11.30 10.00 34.22
C LEU A 34 12.63 10.65 33.77
N SER A 35 12.52 11.92 33.39
CA SER A 35 13.66 12.82 33.16
C SER A 35 14.29 13.28 34.46
N ASP A 36 15.61 13.53 34.46
CA ASP A 36 16.33 14.17 35.57
C ASP A 36 15.79 15.58 35.85
N ARG A 37 14.87 15.71 36.81
CA ARG A 37 14.60 16.92 37.59
C ARG A 37 13.59 16.66 38.70
N LEU A 38 14.00 16.97 39.93
CA LEU A 38 13.08 17.21 41.03
C LEU A 38 12.27 18.48 40.72
N ARG A 39 11.03 18.30 40.27
CA ARG A 39 9.99 19.33 40.19
C ARG A 39 8.68 18.74 40.73
N PRO A 40 7.81 19.53 41.40
CA PRO A 40 6.48 19.08 41.77
C PRO A 40 5.70 18.59 40.55
N ARG A 41 5.00 17.46 40.68
CA ARG A 41 4.19 16.88 39.61
C ARG A 41 2.87 17.64 39.49
N PRO A 42 2.41 18.01 38.27
CA PRO A 42 0.99 18.30 38.04
C PRO A 42 0.17 17.03 38.33
N SER A 43 -0.94 17.16 39.05
CA SER A 43 -1.82 16.05 39.39
C SER A 43 -2.92 15.87 38.34
N GLY A 44 -2.78 14.88 37.48
CA GLY A 44 -3.87 14.30 36.69
C GLY A 44 -4.34 12.96 37.28
N THR A 45 -5.48 12.45 36.83
CA THR A 45 -6.06 11.20 37.34
C THR A 45 -6.84 10.47 36.25
N PHE A 46 -6.41 9.25 35.92
CA PHE A 46 -7.14 8.36 35.03
C PHE A 46 -8.34 7.77 35.79
N VAL A 47 -9.56 8.02 35.32
CA VAL A 47 -10.80 7.55 35.97
C VAL A 47 -11.54 6.58 35.06
N LYS A 48 -11.71 5.33 35.53
CA LYS A 48 -12.63 4.35 34.96
C LYS A 48 -13.89 4.29 35.81
N GLN A 49 -15.07 4.15 35.20
CA GLN A 49 -16.34 4.01 35.91
C GLN A 49 -17.15 2.82 35.37
N SER A 50 -17.94 2.17 36.23
CA SER A 50 -18.86 1.09 35.87
C SER A 50 -20.10 1.60 35.12
N LYS A 51 -20.79 0.73 34.37
CA LYS A 51 -21.95 1.12 33.54
C LYS A 51 -23.14 1.73 34.32
N GLY A 52 -23.33 1.32 35.59
CA GLY A 52 -24.36 1.89 36.48
C GLY A 52 -23.89 3.11 37.28
N GLY A 53 -22.60 3.44 37.19
CA GLY A 53 -21.98 4.54 37.92
C GLY A 53 -21.54 4.20 39.36
N ASP A 54 -22.01 3.09 39.93
CA ASP A 54 -21.83 2.72 41.36
C ASP A 54 -20.37 2.50 41.82
N LEU A 55 -19.44 2.38 40.88
CA LEU A 55 -18.03 2.07 41.13
C LEU A 55 -17.13 2.88 40.20
N LYS A 56 -16.13 3.57 40.76
CA LYS A 56 -15.04 4.22 40.02
C LYS A 56 -13.69 3.69 40.49
N LEU A 57 -12.76 3.54 39.55
CA LEU A 57 -11.36 3.25 39.79
C LEU A 57 -10.54 4.44 39.28
N ARG A 58 -9.90 5.17 40.21
CA ARG A 58 -9.03 6.31 39.99
C ARG A 58 -7.58 5.88 40.13
N VAL A 59 -6.72 6.29 39.20
CA VAL A 59 -5.28 5.99 39.19
C VAL A 59 -4.52 7.28 38.88
N ASN A 60 -3.45 7.57 39.63
CA ASN A 60 -2.72 8.84 39.50
C ASN A 60 -1.74 8.83 38.31
N GLU A 61 -1.56 9.99 37.67
CA GLU A 61 -1.07 10.10 36.28
C GLU A 61 0.46 10.28 36.07
N GLN A 62 0.93 9.83 34.91
CA GLN A 62 2.08 10.40 34.17
C GLN A 62 1.65 10.62 32.71
N ASP A 63 2.17 11.68 32.06
CA ASP A 63 1.76 12.15 30.71
C ASP A 63 1.48 11.02 29.68
N GLY A 64 0.20 10.75 29.38
CA GLY A 64 -0.16 9.84 28.30
C GLY A 64 -1.63 9.41 28.23
N PRO A 65 -2.08 8.82 27.11
CA PRO A 65 -3.46 8.35 26.94
C PRO A 65 -3.79 7.07 27.74
N VAL A 66 -2.78 6.42 28.32
CA VAL A 66 -2.88 5.21 29.15
C VAL A 66 -1.78 5.32 30.23
N PRO A 67 -2.04 4.99 31.52
CA PRO A 67 -1.03 5.01 32.56
C PRO A 67 0.21 4.16 32.21
N ALA A 68 1.40 4.62 32.60
CA ALA A 68 2.67 3.97 32.27
C ALA A 68 3.55 3.79 33.51
N TYR A 69 4.11 2.59 33.69
CA TYR A 69 4.90 2.23 34.87
C TYR A 69 6.20 1.48 34.51
N GLY A 70 7.22 1.70 35.34
CA GLY A 70 8.51 1.02 35.26
C GLY A 70 8.60 -0.23 36.14
N SER A 71 9.71 -0.97 36.04
CA SER A 71 10.03 -2.05 36.99
C SER A 71 10.21 -1.51 38.42
N GLY A 72 9.47 -2.08 39.38
CA GLY A 72 9.34 -1.56 40.74
C GLY A 72 8.50 -0.28 40.86
N GLY A 73 7.69 0.04 39.85
CA GLY A 73 6.80 1.19 39.87
C GLY A 73 5.64 1.01 40.84
N ILE A 74 5.32 2.07 41.59
CA ILE A 74 4.14 2.13 42.44
C ILE A 74 2.94 2.55 41.59
N ILE A 75 1.82 1.84 41.75
CA ILE A 75 0.51 2.20 41.20
C ILE A 75 -0.38 2.65 42.37
N ASP A 76 -0.47 3.97 42.55
CA ASP A 76 -1.30 4.62 43.57
C ASP A 76 -2.61 5.16 43.00
N GLY A 77 -3.66 5.12 43.82
CA GLY A 77 -5.01 5.49 43.39
C GLY A 77 -6.08 5.32 44.45
N ALA A 78 -7.34 5.32 43.99
CA ALA A 78 -8.53 5.22 44.83
C ALA A 78 -9.67 4.47 44.15
N ILE A 79 -10.46 3.73 44.92
CA ILE A 79 -11.71 3.10 44.49
C ILE A 79 -12.87 3.84 45.15
N ASP A 80 -13.69 4.54 44.35
CA ASP A 80 -14.92 5.18 44.85
C ASP A 80 -16.08 4.20 44.73
N ILE A 81 -16.78 3.96 45.84
CA ILE A 81 -17.90 3.04 45.96
C ILE A 81 -19.14 3.84 46.36
N ALA A 82 -20.17 3.87 45.51
CA ALA A 82 -21.37 4.68 45.74
C ALA A 82 -22.37 4.06 46.72
N LYS A 83 -22.34 2.73 46.88
CA LYS A 83 -23.18 1.96 47.80
C LYS A 83 -22.34 0.88 48.47
N THR A 84 -22.04 1.07 49.75
CA THR A 84 -21.20 0.16 50.55
C THR A 84 -22.00 -0.98 51.21
N GLU A 85 -23.33 -0.89 51.20
CA GLU A 85 -24.22 -1.92 51.71
C GLU A 85 -24.05 -3.28 51.01
N GLY A 86 -24.05 -4.36 51.79
CA GLY A 86 -23.96 -5.72 51.29
C GLY A 86 -22.57 -6.15 50.79
N ILE A 87 -21.55 -5.29 50.79
CA ILE A 87 -20.19 -5.66 50.42
C ILE A 87 -19.59 -6.60 51.48
N SER A 88 -18.84 -7.62 51.04
CA SER A 88 -18.09 -8.54 51.89
C SER A 88 -16.58 -8.28 51.86
N SER A 89 -16.03 -7.89 50.71
CA SER A 89 -14.62 -7.47 50.58
C SER A 89 -14.39 -6.49 49.43
N VAL A 90 -13.33 -5.69 49.55
CA VAL A 90 -12.78 -4.84 48.49
C VAL A 90 -11.31 -5.20 48.31
N GLU A 91 -10.92 -5.54 47.09
CA GLU A 91 -9.59 -6.02 46.74
C GLU A 91 -9.13 -5.34 45.44
N ILE A 92 -7.84 -5.00 45.35
CA ILE A 92 -7.20 -4.44 44.17
C ILE A 92 -6.13 -5.40 43.66
N LYS A 93 -6.10 -5.68 42.36
CA LYS A 93 -5.17 -6.64 41.76
C LYS A 93 -4.45 -6.02 40.58
N VAL A 94 -3.15 -6.29 40.44
CA VAL A 94 -2.45 -6.12 39.16
C VAL A 94 -2.39 -7.47 38.47
N GLU A 95 -2.88 -7.50 37.24
CA GLU A 95 -3.03 -8.71 36.44
C GLU A 95 -2.28 -8.55 35.12
N GLY A 96 -1.52 -9.59 34.74
CA GLY A 96 -0.94 -9.73 33.42
C GLY A 96 -1.73 -10.73 32.57
N ARG A 97 -1.82 -10.48 31.27
CA ARG A 97 -2.44 -11.38 30.30
C ARG A 97 -1.45 -11.66 29.18
N LEU A 98 -1.06 -12.93 29.04
CA LEU A 98 -0.33 -13.43 27.87
C LEU A 98 -1.33 -14.12 26.95
N LYS A 99 -1.41 -13.67 25.70
CA LYS A 99 -2.21 -14.34 24.66
C LYS A 99 -1.34 -14.67 23.46
N VAL A 100 -1.45 -15.90 22.97
CA VAL A 100 -0.79 -16.38 21.75
C VAL A 100 -1.87 -16.87 20.80
N LYS A 101 -1.95 -16.28 19.61
CA LYS A 101 -2.93 -16.64 18.58
C LYS A 101 -2.24 -17.11 17.30
N GLU A 102 -2.71 -18.25 16.79
CA GLU A 102 -2.42 -18.75 15.45
C GLU A 102 -3.38 -18.16 14.41
N ILE A 103 -2.83 -17.73 13.28
CA ILE A 103 -3.54 -17.06 12.18
C ILE A 103 -4.17 -18.06 11.20
N ALA A 104 -3.65 -19.28 11.10
CA ALA A 104 -4.09 -20.28 10.11
C ALA A 104 -5.21 -21.20 10.63
N GLU A 105 -5.01 -21.85 11.79
CA GLU A 105 -5.90 -22.91 12.30
C GLU A 105 -6.73 -22.49 13.54
N GLY A 106 -6.68 -21.21 13.91
CA GLY A 106 -7.52 -20.63 14.97
C GLY A 106 -7.09 -20.94 16.42
N GLY A 107 -6.08 -21.79 16.61
CA GLY A 107 -5.49 -22.09 17.92
C GLY A 107 -5.18 -20.82 18.71
N THR A 108 -5.75 -20.71 19.91
CA THR A 108 -5.62 -19.51 20.76
C THR A 108 -5.37 -19.92 22.20
N ALA A 109 -4.13 -19.73 22.67
CA ALA A 109 -3.77 -19.86 24.08
C ALA A 109 -3.89 -18.49 24.77
N ASP A 110 -4.55 -18.44 25.92
CA ASP A 110 -4.84 -17.19 26.64
C ASP A 110 -4.68 -17.47 28.14
N ARG A 111 -3.66 -16.85 28.78
CA ARG A 111 -3.28 -17.13 30.17
C ARG A 111 -3.20 -15.83 30.95
N LYS A 112 -4.14 -15.65 31.87
CA LYS A 112 -4.18 -14.55 32.84
C LYS A 112 -3.39 -14.96 34.08
N VAL A 113 -2.64 -14.01 34.67
CA VAL A 113 -1.84 -14.23 35.88
C VAL A 113 -1.97 -13.03 36.81
N CYS A 114 -2.29 -13.27 38.08
CA CYS A 114 -2.22 -12.24 39.11
C CYS A 114 -0.75 -12.00 39.48
N LEU A 115 -0.29 -10.75 39.44
CA LEU A 115 1.09 -10.37 39.76
C LEU A 115 1.23 -9.89 41.21
N ALA A 116 0.24 -9.12 41.67
CA ALA A 116 0.12 -8.63 43.03
C ALA A 116 -1.37 -8.38 43.34
N ALA A 117 -1.76 -8.57 44.60
CA ALA A 117 -3.11 -8.28 45.08
C ALA A 117 -3.03 -7.72 46.51
N GLU A 118 -3.94 -6.81 46.84
CA GLU A 118 -4.05 -6.17 48.15
C GLU A 118 -5.54 -6.10 48.52
N GLN A 119 -5.90 -6.57 49.71
CA GLN A 119 -7.26 -6.48 50.22
C GLN A 119 -7.44 -5.21 51.05
N LEU A 120 -8.05 -4.19 50.43
CA LEU A 120 -8.25 -2.87 51.02
C LEU A 120 -9.31 -2.86 52.13
N TRP A 121 -10.27 -3.80 52.09
CA TRP A 121 -11.27 -3.96 53.15
C TRP A 121 -11.86 -5.38 53.23
N SER A 122 -12.22 -5.81 54.43
CA SER A 122 -13.00 -7.02 54.73
C SER A 122 -14.14 -6.67 55.70
N LYS A 123 -15.31 -7.28 55.54
CA LYS A 123 -16.42 -7.21 56.50
C LYS A 123 -16.03 -7.74 57.89
N GLU A 124 -15.01 -8.58 57.97
CA GLU A 124 -14.45 -9.10 59.23
C GLU A 124 -13.76 -8.01 60.08
N SER A 125 -13.35 -6.89 59.47
CA SER A 125 -12.70 -5.77 60.16
C SER A 125 -13.59 -5.00 61.14
N ARG A 126 -14.91 -5.28 61.15
CA ARG A 126 -15.95 -4.62 61.97
C ARG A 126 -16.10 -3.10 61.75
N THR A 127 -15.37 -2.50 60.82
CA THR A 127 -15.53 -1.09 60.42
C THR A 127 -16.41 -0.98 59.16
N PRO A 128 -17.16 0.11 58.96
CA PRO A 128 -17.87 0.34 57.69
C PRO A 128 -16.87 0.47 56.54
N CYS A 129 -17.22 -0.04 55.36
CA CYS A 129 -16.35 0.00 54.18
C CYS A 129 -16.04 1.47 53.79
N PRO A 130 -14.77 1.89 53.74
CA PRO A 130 -14.41 3.25 53.38
C PRO A 130 -14.69 3.53 51.89
N SER A 131 -14.97 4.79 51.57
CA SER A 131 -15.16 5.26 50.20
C SER A 131 -14.70 6.71 50.12
N PRO A 132 -13.59 7.04 49.42
CA PRO A 132 -12.73 6.13 48.65
C PRO A 132 -11.95 5.10 49.51
N CYS A 133 -11.78 3.89 48.98
CA CYS A 133 -10.66 3.02 49.38
C CYS A 133 -9.40 3.48 48.63
N ALA A 134 -8.44 4.13 49.31
CA ALA A 134 -7.12 4.39 48.72
C ALA A 134 -6.31 3.08 48.60
N PHE A 135 -5.38 3.01 47.66
CA PHE A 135 -4.44 1.90 47.49
C PHE A 135 -3.07 2.35 46.97
N GLN A 136 -2.04 1.53 47.21
CA GLN A 136 -0.66 1.83 46.79
C GLN A 136 0.10 0.53 46.45
N LEU A 137 -0.20 -0.07 45.29
CA LEU A 137 0.34 -1.38 44.93
C LEU A 137 1.71 -1.27 44.24
N SER A 138 2.70 -2.02 44.71
CA SER A 138 4.02 -2.11 44.06
C SER A 138 4.02 -3.13 42.93
N LEU A 139 4.51 -2.77 41.75
CA LEU A 139 4.74 -3.71 40.65
C LEU A 139 5.91 -4.64 40.98
N PRO A 140 5.71 -5.98 41.01
CA PRO A 140 6.79 -6.91 41.26
C PRO A 140 7.83 -6.87 40.14
N THR A 141 9.10 -7.11 40.46
CA THR A 141 10.19 -7.15 39.48
C THR A 141 10.24 -8.47 38.69
N SER A 142 9.55 -9.51 39.19
CA SER A 142 9.46 -10.85 38.59
C SER A 142 8.07 -11.46 38.71
N LEU A 143 7.70 -12.27 37.72
CA LEU A 143 6.55 -13.17 37.74
C LEU A 143 6.98 -14.54 38.28
N ILE A 144 6.21 -15.08 39.24
CA ILE A 144 6.33 -16.47 39.69
C ILE A 144 5.33 -17.31 38.89
N LEU A 145 5.81 -18.37 38.22
CA LEU A 145 4.99 -19.30 37.46
C LEU A 145 5.59 -20.71 37.52
N GLU A 146 4.80 -21.72 37.87
CA GLU A 146 5.22 -23.15 37.79
C GLU A 146 6.55 -23.42 38.54
N GLY A 147 6.73 -22.82 39.72
CA GLY A 147 7.94 -22.96 40.54
C GLY A 147 9.16 -22.15 40.05
N GLY A 148 9.08 -21.45 38.92
CA GLY A 148 10.13 -20.56 38.41
C GLY A 148 9.83 -19.09 38.64
N SER A 149 10.87 -18.29 38.88
CA SER A 149 10.82 -16.83 38.85
C SER A 149 11.37 -16.31 37.52
N TYR A 150 10.65 -15.40 36.87
CA TYR A 150 10.93 -14.87 35.53
C TYR A 150 10.78 -13.35 35.52
N THR A 151 11.59 -12.62 34.75
CA THR A 151 11.42 -11.16 34.57
C THR A 151 10.10 -10.84 33.87
N LEU A 152 9.41 -9.77 34.27
CA LEU A 152 8.21 -9.31 33.56
C LEU A 152 8.57 -8.85 32.13
N PRO A 153 7.92 -9.39 31.08
CA PRO A 153 8.06 -8.84 29.73
C PRO A 153 7.42 -7.45 29.60
N PRO A 154 7.90 -6.58 28.68
CA PRO A 154 7.22 -5.32 28.36
C PRO A 154 5.78 -5.53 27.85
N THR A 155 4.93 -4.51 27.95
CA THR A 155 3.64 -4.49 27.21
C THR A 155 3.91 -4.41 25.71
N TYR A 156 3.39 -5.36 24.92
CA TYR A 156 3.47 -5.32 23.46
C TYR A 156 2.45 -6.22 22.76
N ASN A 157 2.20 -5.91 21.49
CA ASN A 157 1.51 -6.76 20.52
C ASN A 157 2.50 -6.98 19.36
N VAL A 158 3.03 -8.21 19.23
CA VAL A 158 4.06 -8.51 18.22
C VAL A 158 3.81 -9.86 17.56
N LYS A 159 3.82 -9.84 16.22
CA LYS A 159 3.93 -11.04 15.37
C LYS A 159 5.32 -11.66 15.58
N LEU A 160 5.39 -12.88 16.09
CA LEU A 160 6.66 -13.50 16.43
C LEU A 160 7.48 -13.76 15.15
N SER A 161 8.69 -13.21 15.11
CA SER A 161 9.68 -13.55 14.07
C SER A 161 9.95 -15.05 14.13
N GLY A 162 9.75 -15.75 13.01
CA GLY A 162 10.00 -17.18 12.88
C GLY A 162 8.75 -18.03 12.70
N LEU A 163 7.86 -18.09 13.69
CA LEU A 163 6.68 -18.97 13.67
C LEU A 163 5.60 -18.41 12.71
N PRO A 164 5.40 -18.99 11.51
CA PRO A 164 4.55 -18.38 10.49
C PRO A 164 3.09 -18.50 10.89
N GLY A 165 2.51 -17.40 11.38
CA GLY A 165 1.13 -17.33 11.82
C GLY A 165 0.94 -17.05 13.31
N PHE A 166 1.99 -16.98 14.13
CA PHE A 166 1.84 -16.76 15.58
C PHE A 166 2.01 -15.29 15.97
N THR A 167 1.04 -14.76 16.71
CA THR A 167 1.06 -13.39 17.27
C THR A 167 0.95 -13.46 18.79
N ALA A 168 1.87 -12.79 19.48
CA ALA A 168 1.92 -12.72 20.94
C ALA A 168 1.52 -11.33 21.45
N PHE A 169 0.64 -11.32 22.45
CA PHE A 169 0.13 -10.13 23.11
C PHE A 169 0.46 -10.23 24.60
N VAL A 170 1.09 -9.20 25.15
CA VAL A 170 1.35 -9.02 26.58
C VAL A 170 0.65 -7.74 27.02
N GLU A 171 -0.39 -7.88 27.82
CA GLU A 171 -1.18 -6.77 28.38
C GLU A 171 -1.10 -6.79 29.90
N TYR A 172 -1.14 -5.61 30.52
CA TYR A 172 -1.23 -5.48 31.98
C TYR A 172 -2.38 -4.55 32.35
N SER A 173 -3.02 -4.84 33.48
CA SER A 173 -4.17 -4.08 33.98
C SER A 173 -4.25 -4.09 35.49
N ILE A 174 -4.68 -2.97 36.08
CA ILE A 174 -5.09 -2.91 37.48
C ILE A 174 -6.61 -3.07 37.57
N THR A 175 -7.06 -4.02 38.39
CA THR A 175 -8.45 -4.51 38.47
C THR A 175 -8.94 -4.43 39.92
N ALA A 176 -9.93 -3.57 40.15
CA ALA A 176 -10.72 -3.57 41.37
C ALA A 176 -11.70 -4.75 41.36
N VAL A 177 -11.83 -5.43 42.51
CA VAL A 177 -12.75 -6.55 42.75
C VAL A 177 -13.53 -6.27 44.03
N ILE A 178 -14.85 -6.26 43.95
CA ILE A 178 -15.75 -6.02 45.07
C ILE A 178 -16.68 -7.22 45.20
N SER A 179 -16.56 -7.95 46.30
CA SER A 179 -17.42 -9.10 46.61
C SER A 179 -18.66 -8.65 47.38
N LYS A 180 -19.80 -9.31 47.18
CA LYS A 180 -21.02 -9.09 47.97
C LYS A 180 -21.39 -10.32 48.80
N SER A 181 -21.95 -10.07 49.98
CA SER A 181 -22.44 -11.06 50.93
C SER A 181 -23.79 -11.61 50.46
N THR A 182 -23.87 -12.91 50.17
CA THR A 182 -25.10 -13.58 49.70
C THR A 182 -25.75 -14.45 50.78
N LEU A 183 -27.07 -14.66 50.63
CA LEU A 183 -27.93 -15.71 51.25
C LEU A 183 -28.54 -15.40 52.64
N PRO A 184 -29.76 -15.94 52.98
CA PRO A 184 -30.27 -17.23 52.51
C PRO A 184 -31.72 -17.37 51.94
N SER A 185 -31.86 -18.48 51.21
CA SER A 185 -33.06 -19.34 51.00
C SER A 185 -33.93 -19.17 49.73
N LYS A 186 -34.44 -20.34 49.27
CA LYS A 186 -35.48 -20.60 48.25
C LYS A 186 -35.24 -20.15 46.79
N ALA A 187 -34.38 -20.87 46.05
CA ALA A 187 -34.70 -21.32 44.67
C ALA A 187 -33.81 -22.50 44.20
N LEU A 188 -34.48 -23.53 43.68
CA LEU A 188 -34.08 -24.71 42.88
C LEU A 188 -32.61 -24.95 42.44
N ALA A 189 -32.26 -26.25 42.42
CA ALA A 189 -30.92 -26.77 42.13
C ALA A 189 -30.51 -26.76 40.64
N ALA A 190 -29.21 -26.57 40.40
CA ALA A 190 -28.50 -26.98 39.19
C ALA A 190 -27.03 -27.33 39.56
N PRO A 191 -26.37 -28.30 38.91
CA PRO A 191 -25.05 -28.80 39.35
C PRO A 191 -23.89 -27.84 39.02
N LEU A 192 -23.15 -27.43 40.04
CA LEU A 192 -21.96 -26.58 39.94
C LEU A 192 -20.72 -27.38 39.51
N SER A 193 -20.61 -27.72 38.21
CA SER A 193 -19.45 -28.47 37.67
C SER A 193 -18.78 -27.85 36.43
N LYS A 194 -19.17 -26.63 36.01
CA LYS A 194 -18.55 -25.92 34.85
C LYS A 194 -18.06 -24.50 35.13
N ALA A 195 -18.27 -23.95 36.33
CA ALA A 195 -17.90 -22.56 36.65
C ALA A 195 -16.38 -22.36 36.87
N SER A 196 -15.69 -23.34 37.46
CA SER A 196 -14.26 -23.28 37.79
C SER A 196 -13.36 -23.16 36.56
N PHE A 197 -13.78 -23.67 35.39
CA PHE A 197 -13.00 -23.62 34.15
C PHE A 197 -13.06 -22.23 33.45
N LEU A 198 -13.94 -21.32 33.90
CA LEU A 198 -14.12 -19.99 33.30
C LEU A 198 -13.72 -18.83 34.23
N GLY A 199 -13.40 -19.10 35.51
CA GLY A 199 -12.90 -18.09 36.45
C GLY A 199 -13.91 -17.00 36.84
N ILE A 200 -15.22 -17.23 36.65
CA ILE A 200 -16.28 -16.25 36.95
C ILE A 200 -16.79 -16.47 38.38
N ASN A 201 -16.33 -15.63 39.32
CA ASN A 201 -16.90 -15.57 40.67
C ASN A 201 -18.29 -14.91 40.63
N VAL A 202 -19.34 -15.72 40.70
CA VAL A 202 -20.73 -15.26 40.77
C VAL A 202 -20.95 -14.46 42.06
N GLY A 203 -21.24 -13.16 41.93
CA GLY A 203 -21.46 -12.25 43.05
C GLY A 203 -20.41 -11.15 43.24
N ALA A 204 -19.31 -11.15 42.47
CA ALA A 204 -18.31 -10.09 42.50
C ALA A 204 -18.49 -9.08 41.35
N MET A 205 -18.39 -7.78 41.67
CA MET A 205 -18.28 -6.69 40.69
C MET A 205 -16.80 -6.42 40.41
N THR A 206 -16.40 -6.33 39.14
CA THR A 206 -15.01 -6.04 38.75
C THR A 206 -14.92 -4.82 37.83
N LEU A 207 -13.85 -4.05 37.97
CA LEU A 207 -13.57 -2.88 37.13
C LEU A 207 -12.06 -2.79 36.88
N SER A 208 -11.67 -2.76 35.60
CA SER A 208 -10.26 -2.88 35.19
C SER A 208 -9.81 -1.72 34.31
N THR A 209 -8.58 -1.27 34.55
CA THR A 209 -7.87 -0.20 33.83
C THR A 209 -6.55 -0.77 33.28
N PRO A 210 -6.32 -0.75 31.96
CA PRO A 210 -5.05 -1.19 31.38
C PRO A 210 -3.93 -0.18 31.69
N PHE A 211 -2.68 -0.66 31.75
CA PHE A 211 -1.50 0.18 31.84
C PHE A 211 -0.35 -0.38 30.99
N VAL A 212 0.61 0.47 30.64
CA VAL A 212 1.80 0.11 29.86
C VAL A 212 2.98 -0.12 30.79
N TYR A 213 3.52 -1.35 30.79
CA TYR A 213 4.72 -1.71 31.54
C TYR A 213 5.98 -1.61 30.68
N TYR A 214 6.96 -0.86 31.18
CA TYR A 214 8.29 -0.73 30.60
C TYR A 214 9.35 -1.31 31.57
N PRO A 215 10.12 -2.35 31.18
CA PRO A 215 11.25 -2.80 31.98
C PRO A 215 12.32 -1.70 32.05
N ARG A 216 13.12 -1.70 33.12
CA ARG A 216 14.36 -0.92 33.13
C ARG A 216 15.33 -1.54 32.13
N THR A 217 15.97 -0.73 31.29
CA THR A 217 17.20 -1.17 30.62
C THR A 217 18.35 -1.05 31.60
N ARG A 218 19.15 -2.10 31.71
CA ARG A 218 20.52 -1.90 32.19
C ARG A 218 21.30 -1.20 31.08
N PRO A 219 22.34 -0.41 31.41
CA PRO A 219 23.41 -0.17 30.47
C PRO A 219 24.08 -1.52 30.18
N ALA A 220 24.82 -1.61 29.08
CA ALA A 220 25.86 -2.62 29.05
C ALA A 220 26.79 -2.42 30.27
N VAL A 221 27.16 -3.51 30.94
CA VAL A 221 28.45 -3.53 31.66
C VAL A 221 29.50 -3.05 30.65
N PRO A 222 30.42 -2.14 31.00
CA PRO A 222 31.44 -1.67 30.06
C PRO A 222 32.05 -2.85 29.31
N LEU A 223 32.13 -2.75 27.98
CA LEU A 223 32.71 -3.85 27.20
C LEU A 223 34.13 -4.10 27.70
N PRO A 224 34.50 -5.36 27.98
CA PRO A 224 35.79 -5.67 28.58
C PRO A 224 36.91 -5.24 27.64
N VAL A 225 38.06 -4.94 28.23
CA VAL A 225 39.25 -4.55 27.46
C VAL A 225 39.56 -5.66 26.43
N PRO A 226 39.77 -5.34 25.14
CA PRO A 226 40.12 -6.34 24.12
C PRO A 226 41.35 -7.15 24.54
N LEU A 227 41.32 -8.45 24.26
CA LEU A 227 42.41 -9.35 24.64
C LEU A 227 43.71 -8.96 23.92
N GLN A 228 44.81 -8.99 24.65
CA GLN A 228 46.16 -8.81 24.10
C GLN A 228 46.66 -10.11 23.46
N LEU A 229 47.56 -9.95 22.48
CA LEU A 229 48.13 -11.05 21.73
C LEU A 229 49.43 -11.49 22.41
N GLY A 230 49.39 -12.69 22.99
CA GLY A 230 50.52 -13.34 23.66
C GLY A 230 51.33 -14.21 22.70
N ARG A 231 52.01 -15.23 23.25
CA ARG A 231 52.88 -16.13 22.46
C ARG A 231 52.11 -17.19 21.66
N ASP A 232 50.93 -17.58 22.12
CA ASP A 232 50.13 -18.71 21.61
C ASP A 232 48.70 -18.29 21.20
N GLY A 233 48.57 -17.05 20.71
CA GLY A 233 47.30 -16.38 20.39
C GLY A 233 46.89 -15.38 21.48
N PHE A 234 45.59 -15.23 21.73
CA PHE A 234 45.08 -14.31 22.75
C PHE A 234 45.25 -14.85 24.18
N ASP A 235 45.85 -14.04 25.05
CA ASP A 235 45.95 -14.32 26.50
C ASP A 235 44.57 -14.16 27.15
N LEU A 236 44.18 -15.07 28.07
CA LEU A 236 42.84 -15.07 28.65
C LEU A 236 42.70 -14.07 29.80
N GLY A 237 42.13 -12.89 29.52
CA GLY A 237 41.75 -11.91 30.53
C GLY A 237 40.55 -12.36 31.40
N PRO A 238 40.44 -11.88 32.66
CA PRO A 238 39.44 -12.37 33.62
C PRO A 238 37.98 -12.04 33.27
N GLU A 239 37.76 -11.08 32.37
CA GLU A 239 36.42 -10.68 31.90
C GLU A 239 35.95 -11.43 30.65
N TRP A 240 36.72 -12.41 30.17
CA TRP A 240 36.46 -13.17 28.94
C TRP A 240 36.26 -14.66 29.24
N GLN A 241 35.40 -15.32 28.47
CA GLN A 241 35.24 -16.78 28.48
C GLN A 241 35.70 -17.38 27.16
N ILE A 242 36.58 -18.38 27.27
CA ILE A 242 37.07 -19.20 26.18
C ILE A 242 36.16 -20.41 25.96
N TYR A 243 35.90 -20.72 24.70
CA TYR A 243 35.23 -21.93 24.25
C TYR A 243 36.10 -22.62 23.21
N GLU A 244 36.59 -23.81 23.54
CA GLU A 244 37.40 -24.61 22.63
C GLU A 244 36.54 -25.53 21.75
N SER A 245 37.05 -25.89 20.58
CA SER A 245 36.52 -26.93 19.69
C SER A 245 37.60 -27.35 18.68
N THR A 246 37.41 -28.44 17.95
CA THR A 246 38.40 -28.97 17.00
C THR A 246 37.78 -29.24 15.64
N ILE A 247 38.46 -28.84 14.57
CA ILE A 247 38.12 -29.12 13.19
C ILE A 247 38.91 -30.36 12.75
N PRO A 248 38.27 -31.55 12.60
CA PRO A 248 38.98 -32.75 12.20
C PRO A 248 39.39 -32.67 10.72
N SER A 249 40.63 -33.08 10.46
CA SER A 249 41.17 -33.24 9.12
C SER A 249 40.55 -34.43 8.41
N ARG A 250 40.41 -34.33 7.08
CA ARG A 250 40.02 -35.43 6.20
C ARG A 250 41.19 -36.02 5.40
N ARG A 251 42.40 -35.50 5.61
CA ARG A 251 43.62 -35.97 4.95
C ARG A 251 44.65 -36.35 6.01
N THR A 252 45.17 -37.57 5.93
CA THR A 252 46.21 -38.09 6.83
C THR A 252 47.50 -37.26 6.85
N SER A 253 47.74 -36.44 5.82
CA SER A 253 48.87 -35.51 5.72
C SER A 253 48.65 -34.13 6.36
N LEU A 254 47.47 -33.86 6.94
CA LEU A 254 47.15 -32.59 7.60
C LEU A 254 46.67 -32.85 9.04
N GLN A 255 47.24 -32.13 10.00
CA GLN A 255 46.78 -32.14 11.39
C GLN A 255 45.44 -31.43 11.55
N GLU A 256 44.67 -31.84 12.55
CA GLU A 256 43.45 -31.17 13.00
C GLU A 256 43.74 -29.72 13.45
N ILE A 257 42.72 -28.87 13.43
CA ILE A 257 42.84 -27.46 13.82
C ILE A 257 42.01 -27.21 15.07
N LYS A 258 42.67 -26.88 16.19
CA LYS A 258 41.97 -26.43 17.40
C LYS A 258 41.49 -25.00 17.19
N THR A 259 40.33 -24.67 17.74
CA THR A 259 39.69 -23.36 17.66
C THR A 259 39.35 -22.86 19.06
N ARG A 260 39.79 -21.65 19.39
CA ARG A 260 39.48 -20.96 20.66
C ARG A 260 38.63 -19.73 20.34
N LEU A 261 37.33 -19.79 20.64
CA LEU A 261 36.43 -18.65 20.55
C LEU A 261 36.36 -17.96 21.91
N TYR A 262 36.70 -16.68 21.98
CA TYR A 262 36.65 -15.87 23.21
C TYR A 262 35.50 -14.87 23.10
N VAL A 263 34.62 -14.86 24.09
CA VAL A 263 33.43 -13.99 24.18
C VAL A 263 33.40 -13.35 25.57
N PRO A 264 32.91 -12.11 25.75
CA PRO A 264 32.80 -11.50 27.08
C PRO A 264 32.04 -12.38 28.08
N ALA A 265 32.53 -12.44 29.32
CA ALA A 265 31.89 -13.18 30.40
C ALA A 265 30.52 -12.60 30.79
N SER A 266 30.31 -11.30 30.56
CA SER A 266 28.98 -10.69 30.61
C SER A 266 28.09 -11.27 29.50
N ARG A 267 27.12 -12.09 29.87
CA ARG A 267 26.14 -12.67 28.94
C ARG A 267 24.94 -11.75 28.68
N ILE A 268 25.05 -10.45 28.98
CA ILE A 268 24.01 -9.43 28.76
C ILE A 268 24.57 -8.33 27.87
N PHE A 269 23.96 -8.13 26.71
CA PHE A 269 24.34 -7.12 25.71
C PHE A 269 23.11 -6.29 25.29
N CYS A 270 23.28 -5.03 24.91
CA CYS A 270 22.19 -4.29 24.28
C CYS A 270 22.12 -4.61 22.77
N ALA A 271 20.91 -4.62 22.20
CA ALA A 271 20.66 -4.85 20.78
C ALA A 271 21.23 -3.75 19.86
N SER A 272 21.53 -2.57 20.41
CA SER A 272 22.23 -1.48 19.73
C SER A 272 23.75 -1.62 19.73
N ASP A 273 24.28 -2.48 20.60
CA ASP A 273 25.70 -2.51 20.91
C ASP A 273 26.39 -3.62 20.13
N ARG A 274 27.67 -3.42 19.86
CA ARG A 274 28.50 -4.43 19.19
C ARG A 274 28.96 -5.45 20.22
N ILE A 275 28.80 -6.73 19.90
CA ILE A 275 29.32 -7.83 20.71
C ILE A 275 30.73 -8.15 20.19
N PRO A 276 31.80 -7.79 20.92
CA PRO A 276 33.15 -8.11 20.48
C PRO A 276 33.45 -9.60 20.71
N PHE A 277 34.32 -10.17 19.87
CA PHE A 277 34.85 -11.51 20.04
C PHE A 277 36.30 -11.60 19.56
N HIS A 278 37.01 -12.61 20.06
CA HIS A 278 38.31 -13.01 19.54
C HIS A 278 38.28 -14.50 19.15
N LEU A 279 39.12 -14.90 18.21
CA LEU A 279 39.14 -16.26 17.65
C LEU A 279 40.57 -16.66 17.27
N THR A 280 41.08 -17.72 17.88
CA THR A 280 42.41 -18.30 17.55
C THR A 280 42.23 -19.68 16.91
N PHE A 281 42.99 -19.97 15.86
CA PHE A 281 43.16 -21.30 15.28
C PHE A 281 44.58 -21.79 15.55
N GLU A 282 44.76 -23.03 16.01
CA GLU A 282 46.07 -23.63 16.35
C GLU A 282 46.23 -24.98 15.62
N SER A 283 47.31 -25.13 14.85
CA SER A 283 47.68 -26.36 14.12
C SER A 283 49.08 -26.26 13.50
N SER A 284 49.52 -27.27 12.74
CA SER A 284 50.73 -27.16 11.91
C SER A 284 50.61 -26.03 10.87
N ALA A 285 51.73 -25.39 10.52
CA ALA A 285 51.77 -24.37 9.47
C ALA A 285 51.21 -24.86 8.12
N LEU A 286 51.38 -26.15 7.79
CA LEU A 286 50.81 -26.77 6.58
C LEU A 286 49.28 -26.89 6.64
N SER A 287 48.72 -27.27 7.80
CA SER A 287 47.27 -27.26 8.04
C SER A 287 46.70 -25.86 7.96
N LEU A 288 47.36 -24.87 8.59
CA LEU A 288 46.92 -23.47 8.60
C LEU A 288 46.99 -22.83 7.21
N ALA A 289 48.04 -23.08 6.44
CA ALA A 289 48.14 -22.65 5.03
C ALA A 289 47.05 -23.31 4.16
N SER A 290 46.74 -24.59 4.39
CA SER A 290 45.65 -25.30 3.73
C SER A 290 44.25 -24.83 4.15
N PHE A 291 44.15 -24.18 5.32
CA PHE A 291 42.92 -23.68 5.91
C PHE A 291 42.63 -22.21 5.59
N LEU A 292 43.65 -21.38 5.35
CA LEU A 292 43.53 -19.95 5.03
C LEU A 292 42.43 -19.61 4.00
N PRO A 293 42.23 -20.35 2.88
CA PRO A 293 41.14 -20.10 1.92
C PRO A 293 39.72 -20.36 2.46
N LEU A 294 39.60 -21.03 3.61
CA LEU A 294 38.36 -21.37 4.31
C LEU A 294 38.18 -20.55 5.61
N GLY A 295 39.12 -19.65 5.94
CA GLY A 295 39.16 -18.91 7.19
C GLY A 295 38.31 -17.62 7.24
N PRO A 296 38.16 -17.03 8.43
CA PRO A 296 37.36 -15.82 8.63
C PRO A 296 37.95 -14.62 7.90
N SER A 297 37.13 -13.87 7.17
CA SER A 297 37.63 -12.79 6.31
C SER A 297 36.53 -11.80 5.90
N GLY A 298 36.85 -10.50 5.89
CA GLY A 298 35.89 -9.40 6.06
C GLY A 298 34.83 -9.07 4.98
N ASN A 299 34.66 -9.85 3.90
CA ASN A 299 33.60 -9.61 2.90
C ASN A 299 32.55 -10.73 2.97
N SER A 300 31.30 -10.39 3.33
CA SER A 300 30.36 -11.31 3.98
C SER A 300 29.44 -12.15 3.08
N THR A 301 29.28 -11.84 1.80
CA THR A 301 28.10 -12.30 1.04
C THR A 301 28.07 -13.79 0.67
N LYS A 302 29.21 -14.48 0.57
CA LYS A 302 29.32 -15.94 0.32
C LYS A 302 30.66 -16.49 0.85
N ARG A 303 30.80 -16.69 2.18
CA ARG A 303 32.01 -17.25 2.79
C ARG A 303 31.72 -18.38 3.80
N PRO A 304 32.67 -19.34 3.99
CA PRO A 304 32.42 -20.55 4.76
C PRO A 304 32.40 -20.35 6.28
N THR A 305 33.16 -19.40 6.83
CA THR A 305 33.12 -19.06 8.27
C THR A 305 31.94 -18.14 8.58
N GLN A 306 31.09 -18.52 9.53
CA GLN A 306 29.90 -17.77 9.93
C GLN A 306 29.73 -17.77 11.44
N LEU A 307 29.79 -16.58 12.05
CA LEU A 307 29.47 -16.36 13.45
C LEU A 307 28.12 -15.66 13.53
N GLN A 308 27.09 -16.40 13.99
CA GLN A 308 25.70 -15.99 13.93
C GLN A 308 25.11 -15.83 15.33
N ILE A 309 24.13 -14.96 15.49
CA ILE A 309 23.27 -14.90 16.68
C ILE A 309 21.95 -15.58 16.31
N MET A 310 21.73 -16.77 16.85
CA MET A 310 20.58 -17.61 16.55
C MET A 310 19.51 -17.45 17.63
N ARG A 311 18.30 -17.05 17.22
CA ARG A 311 17.11 -17.00 18.07
C ARG A 311 16.34 -18.31 18.01
N GLN A 312 16.29 -19.05 19.11
CA GLN A 312 15.37 -20.18 19.28
C GLN A 312 14.03 -19.68 19.85
N VAL A 313 12.94 -19.96 19.15
CA VAL A 313 11.56 -19.82 19.66
C VAL A 313 10.99 -21.21 19.86
N THR A 314 10.34 -21.43 21.00
CA THR A 314 9.63 -22.68 21.36
C THR A 314 8.27 -22.34 21.97
N VAL A 315 7.23 -23.08 21.59
CA VAL A 315 5.86 -22.94 22.10
C VAL A 315 5.34 -24.33 22.44
N ASP A 316 4.97 -24.55 23.70
CA ASP A 316 4.01 -25.60 24.05
C ASP A 316 2.62 -25.17 23.57
N VAL A 317 2.00 -26.00 22.73
CA VAL A 317 0.73 -25.67 22.04
C VAL A 317 -0.48 -26.30 22.74
N ARG A 318 -0.30 -27.32 23.58
CA ARG A 318 -1.41 -28.14 24.09
C ARG A 318 -1.59 -28.11 25.60
N ASN A 319 -0.57 -27.75 26.37
CA ASN A 319 -0.71 -27.43 27.80
C ASN A 319 -1.28 -28.58 28.67
N GLU A 320 -1.24 -29.83 28.16
CA GLU A 320 -1.61 -31.09 28.83
C GLU A 320 -0.54 -32.17 28.57
N PHE A 321 -0.21 -32.94 29.60
CA PHE A 321 0.73 -34.07 29.53
C PHE A 321 0.07 -35.33 28.93
N VAL A 322 -0.26 -35.28 27.63
CA VAL A 322 -0.82 -36.45 26.92
C VAL A 322 0.27 -37.50 26.69
N LEU A 323 0.22 -38.59 27.46
CA LEU A 323 0.97 -39.85 27.24
C LEU A 323 2.47 -39.66 26.98
N GLY A 324 3.11 -38.77 27.75
CA GLY A 324 4.57 -38.58 27.73
C GLY A 324 5.15 -37.90 26.48
N THR A 325 4.33 -37.47 25.51
CA THR A 325 4.83 -36.81 24.29
C THR A 325 4.73 -35.29 24.38
N LYS A 326 5.90 -34.63 24.41
CA LYS A 326 5.98 -33.16 24.30
C LYS A 326 5.49 -32.69 22.93
N THR A 327 4.62 -31.69 22.92
CA THR A 327 4.14 -31.03 21.69
C THR A 327 4.75 -29.63 21.51
N ASP A 328 6.04 -29.51 21.87
CA ASP A 328 6.87 -28.32 21.70
C ASP A 328 7.07 -28.00 20.19
N ILE A 329 6.34 -27.02 19.64
CA ILE A 329 6.69 -26.48 18.32
C ILE A 329 7.89 -25.54 18.48
N TRP A 330 8.95 -25.75 17.70
CA TRP A 330 10.14 -24.90 17.74
C TRP A 330 10.64 -24.47 16.36
N ARG A 331 11.37 -23.36 16.35
CA ARG A 331 12.15 -22.85 15.21
C ARG A 331 13.41 -22.16 15.73
N VAL A 332 14.44 -22.14 14.90
CA VAL A 332 15.64 -21.32 15.10
C VAL A 332 15.79 -20.40 13.88
N ASP A 333 16.08 -19.12 14.12
CA ASP A 333 16.28 -18.09 13.10
C ASP A 333 17.60 -17.36 13.33
N ASP A 334 18.30 -16.98 12.25
CA ASP A 334 19.44 -16.06 12.34
C ASP A 334 18.92 -14.63 12.56
N ILE A 335 19.42 -13.95 13.59
CA ILE A 335 19.11 -12.57 13.94
C ILE A 335 20.34 -11.65 13.90
N THR A 336 21.44 -12.11 13.31
CA THR A 336 22.60 -11.28 12.98
C THR A 336 22.22 -10.16 12.00
N HIS A 337 22.81 -8.98 12.16
CA HIS A 337 22.80 -7.92 11.14
C HIS A 337 24.07 -7.96 10.30
N GLU A 338 25.21 -7.88 10.97
CA GLU A 338 26.56 -7.92 10.40
C GLU A 338 27.49 -8.59 11.43
N ALA A 339 28.36 -9.48 10.96
CA ALA A 339 29.47 -10.04 11.71
C ALA A 339 30.77 -9.70 10.96
N THR A 340 31.64 -8.91 11.59
CA THR A 340 32.90 -8.46 10.99
C THR A 340 34.08 -9.26 11.55
N PHE A 341 35.06 -9.55 10.70
CA PHE A 341 36.30 -10.22 11.08
C PHE A 341 37.50 -9.40 10.60
N LYS A 342 38.46 -9.17 11.50
CA LYS A 342 39.76 -8.58 11.24
C LYS A 342 40.83 -9.57 11.68
N HIS A 343 41.86 -9.72 10.86
CA HIS A 343 43.08 -10.42 11.28
C HIS A 343 43.77 -9.62 12.39
N ALA A 344 44.32 -10.32 13.39
CA ALA A 344 44.96 -9.72 14.56
C ALA A 344 46.45 -10.08 14.67
N GLY A 345 46.87 -11.21 14.09
CA GLY A 345 48.27 -11.65 14.04
C GLY A 345 48.39 -13.15 13.84
N ASP A 346 49.58 -13.62 13.48
CA ASP A 346 49.93 -15.03 13.28
C ASP A 346 51.20 -15.39 14.05
N GLY A 347 51.32 -16.67 14.41
CA GLY A 347 52.53 -17.31 14.90
C GLY A 347 52.91 -18.52 14.03
N ALA A 348 53.97 -19.24 14.41
CA ALA A 348 54.45 -20.41 13.65
C ALA A 348 53.45 -21.58 13.60
N THR A 349 52.50 -21.63 14.54
CA THR A 349 51.53 -22.72 14.74
C THR A 349 50.12 -22.21 15.04
N TRP A 350 49.85 -20.90 14.88
CA TRP A 350 48.53 -20.33 15.15
C TRP A 350 48.23 -19.09 14.29
N MET A 351 46.94 -18.78 14.14
CA MET A 351 46.44 -17.54 13.53
C MET A 351 45.27 -16.98 14.35
N SER A 352 45.23 -15.66 14.53
CA SER A 352 44.30 -14.99 15.42
C SER A 352 43.51 -13.88 14.72
N PHE A 353 42.23 -13.78 15.08
CA PHE A 353 41.27 -12.83 14.54
C PHE A 353 40.49 -12.16 15.68
N THR A 354 40.09 -10.91 15.46
CA THR A 354 39.15 -10.18 16.32
C THR A 354 37.99 -9.66 15.49
N GLY A 355 36.83 -9.47 16.11
CA GLY A 355 35.63 -9.09 15.37
C GLY A 355 34.51 -8.55 16.24
N GLU A 356 33.46 -8.10 15.57
CA GLU A 356 32.26 -7.53 16.18
C GLU A 356 31.02 -8.11 15.51
N ILE A 357 30.06 -8.57 16.31
CA ILE A 357 28.73 -8.99 15.86
C ILE A 357 27.70 -7.90 16.21
N THR A 358 26.74 -7.67 15.33
CA THR A 358 25.58 -6.78 15.56
C THR A 358 24.28 -7.54 15.37
N ILE A 359 23.23 -7.12 16.08
CA ILE A 359 21.90 -7.73 16.06
C ILE A 359 20.99 -6.94 15.12
N ASN A 360 20.12 -7.65 14.39
CA ASN A 360 19.22 -7.05 13.40
C ASN A 360 18.26 -6.03 14.06
N PRO A 361 18.28 -4.73 13.67
CA PRO A 361 17.43 -3.69 14.28
C PRO A 361 15.91 -3.91 14.16
N SER A 362 15.46 -4.86 13.34
CA SER A 362 14.06 -5.28 13.28
C SER A 362 13.61 -6.13 14.48
N ILE A 363 14.53 -6.64 15.29
CA ILE A 363 14.26 -7.48 16.46
C ILE A 363 13.76 -6.62 17.63
N LYS A 364 12.43 -6.52 17.73
CA LYS A 364 11.72 -5.72 18.75
C LYS A 364 11.26 -6.52 19.97
N VAL A 365 11.72 -7.78 20.13
CA VAL A 365 11.30 -8.69 21.19
C VAL A 365 12.51 -9.22 21.95
N MET A 366 12.41 -9.20 23.27
CA MET A 366 13.40 -9.74 24.22
C MET A 366 13.46 -11.28 24.19
N GLY A 367 14.51 -11.88 24.74
CA GLY A 367 14.44 -13.27 25.23
C GLY A 367 13.59 -13.35 26.51
N PHE A 368 12.60 -14.23 26.56
CA PHE A 368 11.72 -14.43 27.73
C PHE A 368 11.17 -15.86 27.79
N LYS A 369 10.64 -16.28 28.95
CA LYS A 369 9.89 -17.54 29.11
C LYS A 369 8.67 -17.29 29.98
N VAL A 370 7.47 -17.52 29.46
CA VAL A 370 6.19 -17.44 30.19
C VAL A 370 5.20 -18.40 29.55
N GLY A 371 4.55 -19.27 30.37
CA GLY A 371 3.40 -20.08 29.96
C GLY A 371 3.56 -20.84 28.64
N GLY A 372 4.47 -21.82 28.58
CA GLY A 372 4.74 -22.62 27.38
C GLY A 372 5.60 -21.92 26.31
N LEU A 373 5.49 -20.61 26.14
CA LEU A 373 6.30 -19.82 25.21
C LEU A 373 7.69 -19.52 25.80
N THR A 374 8.73 -19.79 25.02
CA THR A 374 10.14 -19.56 25.34
C THR A 374 10.87 -18.96 24.14
N VAL A 375 11.55 -17.83 24.32
CA VAL A 375 12.45 -17.18 23.36
C VAL A 375 13.85 -17.12 23.98
N LYS A 376 14.85 -17.66 23.28
CA LYS A 376 16.27 -17.68 23.69
C LYS A 376 17.14 -17.17 22.54
N ASP A 377 18.17 -16.40 22.86
CA ASP A 377 19.20 -15.99 21.92
C ASP A 377 20.52 -16.68 22.26
N CYS A 378 21.20 -17.24 21.25
CA CYS A 378 22.46 -17.96 21.40
C CYS A 378 23.44 -17.60 20.28
N ILE A 379 24.71 -17.34 20.59
CA ILE A 379 25.76 -17.21 19.59
C ILE A 379 26.14 -18.61 19.08
N LEU A 380 26.14 -18.80 17.77
CA LEU A 380 26.58 -20.01 17.07
C LEU A 380 27.80 -19.66 16.22
N PHE A 381 28.96 -20.22 16.58
CA PHE A 381 30.09 -20.28 15.67
C PHE A 381 29.97 -21.51 14.78
N SER A 382 29.97 -21.30 13.47
CA SER A 382 29.90 -22.36 12.48
C SER A 382 30.85 -22.10 11.32
N MET A 383 31.29 -23.17 10.68
CA MET A 383 32.15 -23.08 9.50
C MET A 383 31.90 -24.28 8.60
N THR A 384 31.24 -24.04 7.47
CA THR A 384 30.88 -25.09 6.50
C THR A 384 31.58 -24.76 5.17
N PRO A 385 32.53 -25.60 4.69
CA PRO A 385 33.27 -25.30 3.47
C PRO A 385 32.36 -25.32 2.23
N PRO A 386 32.67 -24.54 1.16
CA PRO A 386 31.74 -24.35 0.04
C PRO A 386 31.49 -25.63 -0.78
N ASP A 387 32.46 -26.55 -0.77
CA ASP A 387 32.32 -27.92 -1.26
C ASP A 387 32.74 -28.88 -0.13
N VAL A 388 31.76 -29.46 0.53
CA VAL A 388 31.97 -30.37 1.67
C VAL A 388 32.64 -31.67 1.26
N GLN A 389 32.63 -32.06 -0.03
CA GLN A 389 33.30 -33.29 -0.49
C GLN A 389 34.77 -33.04 -0.85
N LYS A 390 35.11 -31.87 -1.41
CA LYS A 390 36.49 -31.52 -1.79
C LYS A 390 37.33 -30.90 -0.66
N SER A 391 36.70 -30.41 0.40
CA SER A 391 37.38 -29.77 1.53
C SER A 391 38.38 -30.70 2.24
N PRO A 392 39.62 -30.24 2.54
CA PRO A 392 40.57 -30.99 3.37
C PRO A 392 40.14 -31.09 4.85
N PHE A 393 39.20 -30.26 5.30
CA PHE A 393 38.68 -30.21 6.67
C PHE A 393 37.17 -30.43 6.70
N SER A 394 36.65 -31.01 7.78
CA SER A 394 35.21 -31.15 8.01
C SER A 394 34.53 -29.82 8.36
N GLU A 395 33.20 -29.80 8.39
CA GLU A 395 32.49 -28.65 8.96
C GLU A 395 32.64 -28.59 10.49
N LEU A 396 32.58 -27.37 11.02
CA LEU A 396 32.58 -27.08 12.46
C LEU A 396 31.26 -26.43 12.85
N ARG A 397 30.67 -26.85 13.97
CA ARG A 397 29.54 -26.15 14.62
C ARG A 397 29.72 -26.23 16.13
N GLN A 398 30.06 -25.11 16.76
CA GLN A 398 30.31 -25.04 18.20
C GLN A 398 28.98 -24.95 18.97
N THR A 399 28.95 -25.44 20.21
CA THR A 399 27.74 -25.47 21.05
C THR A 399 27.15 -24.06 21.24
N PRO A 400 25.84 -23.83 21.01
CA PRO A 400 25.26 -22.49 21.06
C PRO A 400 25.42 -21.79 22.42
N LEU A 401 26.09 -20.63 22.42
CA LEU A 401 26.42 -19.85 23.61
C LEU A 401 25.26 -18.93 23.98
N ARG A 402 24.46 -19.29 24.98
CA ARG A 402 23.27 -18.53 25.38
C ARG A 402 23.61 -17.14 25.92
N ILE A 403 23.02 -16.11 25.30
CA ILE A 403 23.12 -14.69 25.70
C ILE A 403 21.74 -14.11 26.03
N ILE A 404 21.73 -12.89 26.57
CA ILE A 404 20.54 -12.09 26.86
C ILE A 404 20.68 -10.75 26.14
N VAL A 405 19.79 -10.51 25.18
CA VAL A 405 19.75 -9.29 24.37
C VAL A 405 18.76 -8.30 24.97
N GLN A 406 19.18 -7.08 25.32
CA GLN A 406 18.33 -6.00 25.84
C GLN A 406 18.03 -4.94 24.76
N ILE A 407 16.78 -4.51 24.60
CA ILE A 407 16.41 -3.52 23.57
C ILE A 407 16.27 -2.13 24.20
N LEU A 408 17.03 -1.14 23.71
CA LEU A 408 16.87 0.26 24.09
C LEU A 408 15.70 0.92 23.34
N SER A 409 14.72 1.43 24.08
CA SER A 409 13.55 2.12 23.55
C SER A 409 13.90 3.47 22.91
N PHE A 410 14.17 3.48 21.61
CA PHE A 410 14.61 4.66 20.84
C PHE A 410 13.61 5.85 20.81
N LEU A 411 12.38 5.66 21.28
CA LEU A 411 11.25 6.59 21.12
C LEU A 411 11.40 7.97 21.79
N TYR A 412 12.30 8.14 22.76
CA TYR A 412 12.42 9.42 23.50
C TYR A 412 13.67 10.27 23.15
N LEU A 413 14.70 9.69 22.54
CA LEU A 413 16.00 10.36 22.33
C LEU A 413 15.97 11.48 21.27
N ARG A 414 14.97 11.51 20.38
CA ARG A 414 14.83 12.56 19.35
C ARG A 414 14.50 13.97 19.90
N ARG A 415 14.06 14.13 21.15
CA ARG A 415 13.69 15.45 21.71
C ARG A 415 14.85 16.31 22.26
N ARG A 416 16.08 15.78 22.40
CA ARG A 416 17.21 16.51 23.07
C ARG A 416 18.15 17.33 22.16
N LYS A 417 17.86 17.53 20.86
CA LYS A 417 18.69 18.33 19.93
C LYS A 417 18.21 19.77 19.64
N ALA A 418 17.17 20.26 20.33
CA ALA A 418 16.58 21.59 20.11
C ALA A 418 16.86 22.61 21.23
N SER A 419 17.94 22.45 22.01
CA SER A 419 18.17 23.24 23.24
C SER A 419 19.64 23.55 23.55
N ARG A 420 20.39 24.03 22.56
CA ARG A 420 21.70 24.70 22.73
C ARG A 420 21.88 25.78 21.66
N LEU A 421 21.47 27.01 21.94
CA LEU A 421 21.97 28.27 21.32
C LEU A 421 21.28 29.52 21.92
N VAL A 422 21.41 29.73 23.24
CA VAL A 422 21.16 31.02 23.89
C VAL A 422 22.21 31.20 25.00
N GLY A 423 22.89 32.35 25.03
CA GLY A 423 23.82 32.76 26.08
C GLY A 423 25.27 32.95 25.59
N GLY A 424 25.84 34.15 25.79
CA GLY A 424 27.25 34.47 25.51
C GLY A 424 27.43 35.79 24.76
N MET A 425 27.60 36.89 25.51
CA MET A 425 27.85 38.25 24.98
C MET A 425 29.25 38.38 24.35
N SER A 426 29.41 39.31 23.41
CA SER A 426 30.48 40.32 23.44
C SER A 426 30.22 41.49 22.48
N ILE A 427 30.92 42.60 22.72
CA ILE A 427 30.66 43.94 22.17
C ILE A 427 31.62 44.25 21.01
N ALA A 428 31.11 44.92 19.97
CA ALA A 428 31.93 45.71 19.06
C ALA A 428 31.15 46.95 18.58
N VAL A 429 31.61 48.15 18.94
CA VAL A 429 31.03 49.44 18.51
C VAL A 429 31.98 50.14 17.55
N LYS A 430 31.49 50.49 16.35
CA LYS A 430 31.99 51.48 15.36
C LYS A 430 31.16 51.32 14.07
N SER A 431 30.88 52.33 13.25
CA SER A 431 30.81 53.80 13.45
C SER A 431 30.19 54.43 12.19
N SER A 432 29.44 55.53 12.35
CA SER A 432 29.11 56.47 11.23
C SER A 432 30.40 57.16 10.69
N PRO A 433 30.42 57.96 9.59
CA PRO A 433 29.29 58.70 8.98
C PRO A 433 29.25 58.89 7.44
N TYR A 434 28.11 59.46 6.97
CA TYR A 434 27.97 60.36 5.79
C TYR A 434 28.25 59.75 4.38
N HIS A 435 27.88 60.36 3.23
CA HIS A 435 27.30 61.69 2.92
C HIS A 435 26.43 61.63 1.63
N GLU A 436 25.51 62.58 1.43
CA GLU A 436 25.12 63.28 0.16
C GLU A 436 24.95 62.56 -1.22
N ARG A 437 24.29 63.12 -2.27
CA ARG A 437 23.11 64.01 -2.47
C ARG A 437 22.86 64.09 -4.01
N LYS A 438 21.70 64.64 -4.44
CA LYS A 438 21.30 65.00 -5.83
C LYS A 438 21.09 63.80 -6.78
N SER A 439 20.10 63.70 -7.69
CA SER A 439 19.09 64.58 -8.33
C SER A 439 19.43 65.12 -9.73
N PHE A 440 18.37 65.44 -10.51
CA PHE A 440 18.31 65.80 -11.95
C PHE A 440 18.39 64.64 -12.97
N LYS A 441 17.93 64.79 -14.23
CA LYS A 441 16.65 65.30 -14.82
C LYS A 441 16.77 65.27 -16.36
N ARG A 442 15.73 64.80 -17.06
CA ARG A 442 15.30 65.18 -18.44
C ARG A 442 16.35 65.28 -19.59
N ALA A 443 16.21 64.35 -20.54
CA ALA A 443 15.69 64.59 -21.92
C ALA A 443 16.63 64.77 -23.14
N ARG A 444 16.07 64.32 -24.29
CA ARG A 444 16.17 64.81 -25.69
C ARG A 444 17.33 64.40 -26.64
N SER A 445 16.96 63.53 -27.60
CA SER A 445 17.06 63.66 -29.08
C SER A 445 18.39 63.64 -29.85
N SER A 446 18.31 63.11 -31.11
CA SER A 446 19.22 63.29 -32.27
C SER A 446 20.65 62.70 -32.13
N MET A 447 21.43 62.32 -33.17
CA MET A 447 21.35 62.27 -34.66
C MET A 447 22.59 61.42 -35.14
N ASP A 448 22.73 60.81 -36.34
CA ASP A 448 21.84 60.39 -37.45
C ASP A 448 22.62 59.46 -38.44
N THR A 449 22.17 59.29 -39.70
CA THR A 449 22.88 58.72 -40.90
C THR A 449 23.11 57.19 -40.96
N THR A 450 23.08 56.44 -42.08
CA THR A 450 22.64 56.56 -43.53
C THR A 450 22.53 55.09 -44.06
N ASP A 451 21.63 54.61 -44.94
CA ASP A 451 21.00 55.05 -46.21
C ASP A 451 21.91 54.89 -47.46
N GLU A 452 21.48 54.58 -48.71
CA GLU A 452 20.15 54.17 -49.30
C GLU A 452 19.86 52.63 -49.12
N SER A 453 19.06 51.83 -49.89
CA SER A 453 18.37 51.92 -51.21
C SER A 453 17.34 50.78 -51.44
N ARG A 454 16.55 50.72 -52.54
CA ARG A 454 15.55 51.69 -53.09
C ARG A 454 14.63 50.98 -54.13
N LYS A 455 13.33 51.34 -54.19
CA LYS A 455 12.27 50.91 -55.17
C LYS A 455 11.79 49.43 -55.06
N GLY A 456 10.54 49.05 -55.39
CA GLY A 456 9.30 49.83 -55.58
C GLY A 456 8.17 49.14 -56.42
N ILE A 457 6.90 49.34 -55.99
CA ILE A 457 5.64 49.35 -56.81
C ILE A 457 4.96 47.98 -57.18
N LEU A 458 3.62 48.01 -57.34
CA LEU A 458 2.60 46.96 -57.68
C LEU A 458 2.30 46.93 -59.22
N PRO A 459 1.37 46.13 -59.84
CA PRO A 459 0.28 45.28 -59.32
C PRO A 459 0.12 43.87 -60.02
N SER A 460 -1.11 43.33 -60.04
CA SER A 460 -1.64 42.09 -60.67
C SER A 460 -2.02 42.28 -62.18
N PRO A 461 -2.69 41.38 -62.98
CA PRO A 461 -3.48 40.14 -62.65
C PRO A 461 -3.57 38.95 -63.68
N SER A 462 -4.44 37.95 -63.37
CA SER A 462 -5.43 37.26 -64.27
C SER A 462 -5.22 35.88 -64.97
N ASN A 463 -6.19 34.97 -64.69
CA ASN A 463 -7.04 34.10 -65.56
C ASN A 463 -6.56 32.92 -66.47
N GLY A 464 -7.41 31.86 -66.52
CA GLY A 464 -7.41 30.69 -67.44
C GLY A 464 -7.53 29.34 -66.68
N ASN A 465 -8.64 28.58 -66.54
CA ASN A 465 -9.72 28.12 -67.45
C ASN A 465 -9.19 27.36 -68.69
N MET A 466 -9.68 26.19 -69.13
CA MET A 466 -10.86 25.31 -68.86
C MET A 466 -10.49 23.86 -69.35
N LEU A 467 -11.22 22.72 -69.39
CA LEU A 467 -12.58 22.13 -69.09
C LEU A 467 -12.38 20.55 -69.11
N ASN A 468 -13.27 19.54 -69.00
CA ASN A 468 -14.71 19.25 -68.73
C ASN A 468 -14.84 17.76 -68.25
N GLY A 469 -16.04 17.25 -67.90
CA GLY A 469 -16.41 15.81 -68.00
C GLY A 469 -17.13 15.19 -66.79
N THR A 470 -18.45 14.94 -66.85
CA THR A 470 -19.25 14.46 -65.69
C THR A 470 -20.55 13.70 -66.02
N HIS A 471 -20.92 12.67 -65.24
CA HIS A 471 -22.30 12.26 -64.86
C HIS A 471 -22.19 11.46 -63.53
N LYS A 472 -22.91 11.68 -62.39
CA LYS A 472 -24.33 11.97 -62.04
C LYS A 472 -25.27 10.76 -62.24
N ASN A 473 -26.16 10.35 -61.32
CA ASN A 473 -26.47 10.65 -59.88
C ASN A 473 -27.53 9.56 -59.43
N PRO A 474 -28.40 9.67 -58.38
CA PRO A 474 -28.44 10.50 -57.16
C PRO A 474 -28.78 9.75 -55.83
N ALA A 475 -28.33 10.27 -54.68
CA ALA A 475 -29.08 10.17 -53.41
C ALA A 475 -28.68 11.27 -52.40
N GLN A 476 -29.69 11.82 -51.71
CA GLN A 476 -29.60 12.59 -50.45
C GLN A 476 -28.44 13.60 -50.28
N THR A 477 -28.58 14.77 -50.91
CA THR A 477 -28.07 16.04 -50.34
C THR A 477 -29.22 17.03 -50.20
N ARG A 478 -29.65 17.34 -48.96
CA ARG A 478 -30.61 18.41 -48.68
C ARG A 478 -30.36 18.99 -47.27
N ARG A 479 -30.53 20.32 -47.15
CA ARG A 479 -30.32 21.14 -45.93
C ARG A 479 -28.87 21.29 -45.44
N LEU A 480 -28.08 22.11 -46.16
CA LEU A 480 -27.09 23.00 -45.53
C LEU A 480 -26.73 24.18 -46.47
N LYS A 481 -27.68 25.13 -46.67
CA LYS A 481 -27.44 26.51 -47.17
C LYS A 481 -28.70 27.41 -47.12
N LYS A 482 -29.00 27.87 -45.90
CA LYS A 482 -29.79 29.06 -45.49
C LYS A 482 -29.61 29.11 -43.96
N LEU A 483 -29.24 30.20 -43.31
CA LEU A 483 -29.18 31.60 -43.73
C LEU A 483 -27.81 32.23 -43.45
N GLN A 484 -27.31 33.09 -44.35
CA GLN A 484 -26.39 34.18 -44.01
C GLN A 484 -26.47 35.30 -45.07
N LYS A 485 -27.64 35.94 -45.21
CA LYS A 485 -27.78 37.19 -45.97
C LYS A 485 -29.10 37.93 -45.65
N SER A 486 -29.03 38.92 -44.76
CA SER A 486 -29.83 40.17 -44.76
C SER A 486 -29.69 40.87 -43.40
N LEU A 487 -28.99 42.01 -43.35
CA LEU A 487 -29.23 43.11 -42.41
C LEU A 487 -28.29 44.31 -42.73
N ASP A 488 -28.42 44.81 -43.95
CA ASP A 488 -28.17 46.23 -44.26
C ASP A 488 -29.54 46.88 -44.44
N GLY A 489 -29.83 48.02 -43.79
CA GLY A 489 -31.08 48.73 -44.01
C GLY A 489 -31.58 49.65 -42.88
N TYR A 490 -31.33 50.95 -43.04
CA TYR A 490 -32.16 52.09 -42.60
C TYR A 490 -32.56 52.26 -41.12
N SER A 491 -31.82 53.16 -40.45
CA SER A 491 -32.29 54.34 -39.70
C SER A 491 -33.77 54.48 -39.28
N GLY A 492 -33.99 54.85 -38.01
CA GLY A 492 -35.22 55.46 -37.49
C GLY A 492 -34.99 56.11 -36.12
N SER A 493 -35.65 57.23 -35.83
CA SER A 493 -35.37 58.09 -34.67
C SER A 493 -36.49 58.14 -33.62
N ASN A 494 -36.10 58.33 -32.35
CA ASN A 494 -36.88 58.88 -31.22
C ASN A 494 -38.11 58.08 -30.73
N GLY A 495 -38.23 58.01 -29.39
CA GLY A 495 -39.40 57.49 -28.68
C GLY A 495 -39.07 57.20 -27.21
N ILE A 496 -39.67 57.96 -26.30
CA ILE A 496 -39.62 57.72 -24.85
C ILE A 496 -40.93 57.03 -24.46
N GLU A 497 -40.88 55.97 -23.65
CA GLU A 497 -41.77 55.75 -22.50
C GLU A 497 -41.45 54.41 -21.77
N ASP A 498 -41.73 54.36 -20.48
CA ASP A 498 -41.56 53.18 -19.63
C ASP A 498 -42.66 52.14 -19.86
N GLY A 499 -42.31 50.85 -19.82
CA GLY A 499 -43.28 49.76 -19.98
C GLY A 499 -42.71 48.38 -19.67
N ASP A 500 -43.04 47.86 -18.48
CA ASP A 500 -42.60 46.56 -17.95
C ASP A 500 -42.69 45.41 -18.98
N ARG A 501 -41.55 44.77 -19.24
CA ARG A 501 -41.45 43.56 -20.06
C ARG A 501 -40.59 42.49 -19.40
N ARG A 502 -41.24 41.50 -18.80
CA ARG A 502 -40.66 40.20 -18.42
C ARG A 502 -39.95 39.55 -19.60
N VAL A 503 -38.62 39.58 -19.62
CA VAL A 503 -37.80 38.89 -20.63
C VAL A 503 -37.84 37.38 -20.37
N SER A 504 -38.41 36.60 -21.30
CA SER A 504 -38.38 35.14 -21.26
C SER A 504 -36.98 34.61 -21.59
N ALA A 505 -36.24 34.22 -20.56
CA ALA A 505 -34.87 33.72 -20.70
C ALA A 505 -34.79 32.42 -21.54
N SER A 506 -33.76 32.32 -22.38
CA SER A 506 -33.54 31.15 -23.24
C SER A 506 -33.20 29.88 -22.41
N PRO A 507 -33.51 28.67 -22.89
CA PRO A 507 -33.17 27.43 -22.17
C PRO A 507 -31.68 27.27 -21.86
N ALA A 508 -30.79 27.82 -22.71
CA ALA A 508 -29.35 27.79 -22.50
C ALA A 508 -28.90 28.75 -21.39
N SER A 509 -29.38 30.00 -21.40
CA SER A 509 -29.07 30.99 -20.35
C SER A 509 -29.57 30.54 -18.97
N THR A 510 -30.77 29.95 -18.91
CA THR A 510 -31.33 29.43 -17.64
C THR A 510 -30.49 28.27 -17.10
N LYS A 511 -30.00 27.37 -17.96
CA LYS A 511 -29.11 26.27 -17.54
C LYS A 511 -27.76 26.77 -17.03
N HIS A 512 -27.17 27.78 -17.67
CA HIS A 512 -25.92 28.39 -17.20
C HIS A 512 -26.11 29.13 -15.85
N SER A 513 -27.21 29.88 -15.69
CA SER A 513 -27.58 30.53 -14.42
C SER A 513 -27.64 29.54 -13.26
N LEU A 514 -28.35 28.42 -13.45
CA LEU A 514 -28.46 27.35 -12.45
C LEU A 514 -27.11 26.71 -12.10
N LEU A 515 -26.18 26.61 -13.07
CA LEU A 515 -24.82 26.11 -12.81
C LEU A 515 -23.99 27.10 -11.99
N GLN A 516 -24.11 28.41 -12.23
CA GLN A 516 -23.44 29.42 -11.39
C GLN A 516 -24.03 29.50 -9.97
N GLU A 517 -25.34 29.33 -9.82
CA GLU A 517 -25.98 29.26 -8.51
C GLU A 517 -25.56 28.00 -7.72
N GLN A 518 -25.39 26.86 -8.39
CA GLN A 518 -24.77 25.67 -7.81
C GLN A 518 -23.31 25.94 -7.41
N ARG A 519 -22.54 26.66 -8.25
CA ARG A 519 -21.12 26.98 -8.04
C ARG A 519 -20.90 27.83 -6.79
N SER A 520 -21.67 28.92 -6.61
CA SER A 520 -21.61 29.76 -5.40
C SER A 520 -22.09 29.01 -4.15
N LYS A 521 -23.00 28.04 -4.32
CA LYS A 521 -23.45 27.14 -3.26
C LYS A 521 -22.48 25.99 -2.94
N LEU A 522 -21.25 25.94 -3.45
CA LEU A 522 -20.26 24.91 -3.03
C LEU A 522 -19.54 25.27 -1.71
N PRO A 523 -19.19 24.30 -0.84
CA PRO A 523 -18.47 24.57 0.41
C PRO A 523 -17.16 25.36 0.23
N ILE A 524 -16.41 25.06 -0.83
CA ILE A 524 -15.14 25.73 -1.15
C ILE A 524 -15.28 27.19 -1.61
N ALA A 525 -16.50 27.64 -1.97
CA ALA A 525 -16.73 29.03 -2.38
C ALA A 525 -16.47 30.02 -1.23
N LEU A 526 -16.89 29.66 -0.01
CA LEU A 526 -16.68 30.47 1.20
C LEU A 526 -15.20 30.68 1.55
N GLY A 527 -14.32 29.78 1.12
CA GLY A 527 -12.88 29.86 1.36
C GLY A 527 -12.06 30.40 0.18
N ARG A 528 -12.69 30.84 -0.92
CA ARG A 528 -12.02 31.19 -2.19
C ARG A 528 -10.81 32.10 -2.00
N GLU A 529 -10.98 33.22 -1.30
CA GLU A 529 -9.98 34.27 -1.17
C GLU A 529 -8.80 33.83 -0.32
N ALA A 530 -9.06 33.20 0.83
CA ALA A 530 -8.03 32.62 1.69
C ALA A 530 -7.23 31.52 0.98
N LEU A 531 -7.89 30.65 0.21
CA LEU A 531 -7.22 29.63 -0.61
C LEU A 531 -6.32 30.26 -1.67
N VAL A 532 -6.81 31.26 -2.41
CA VAL A 532 -6.02 31.98 -3.42
C VAL A 532 -4.82 32.70 -2.82
N GLN A 533 -4.92 33.19 -1.57
CA GLN A 533 -3.78 33.79 -0.86
C GLN A 533 -2.77 32.74 -0.39
N GLU A 534 -3.19 31.65 0.24
CA GLU A 534 -2.28 30.55 0.64
C GLU A 534 -1.62 29.90 -0.60
N PHE A 535 -2.29 29.78 -1.75
CA PHE A 535 -1.68 29.33 -3.02
C PHE A 535 -0.74 30.38 -3.66
N ARG A 536 -0.84 31.65 -3.28
CA ARG A 536 0.08 32.71 -3.74
C ARG A 536 1.37 32.66 -2.92
N GLU A 537 1.24 32.63 -1.60
CA GLU A 537 2.33 32.64 -0.63
C GLU A 537 3.15 31.34 -0.62
N ASN A 538 2.50 30.17 -0.74
CA ASN A 538 3.16 28.87 -0.76
C ASN A 538 3.30 28.35 -2.19
N ASP A 539 4.44 27.74 -2.55
CA ASP A 539 4.59 27.02 -3.82
C ASP A 539 4.08 25.58 -3.77
N VAL A 540 4.08 24.95 -2.59
CA VAL A 540 3.52 23.61 -2.38
C VAL A 540 2.50 23.64 -1.26
N THR A 541 1.29 23.12 -1.53
CA THR A 541 0.20 23.04 -0.55
C THR A 541 -0.49 21.67 -0.56
N VAL A 542 -1.04 21.28 0.58
CA VAL A 542 -1.84 20.06 0.75
C VAL A 542 -3.27 20.45 1.11
N LEU A 543 -4.18 20.37 0.14
CA LEU A 543 -5.58 20.76 0.31
C LEU A 543 -6.46 19.55 0.68
N LEU A 544 -6.90 19.55 1.93
CA LEU A 544 -7.89 18.60 2.45
C LEU A 544 -9.31 19.11 2.22
N GLY A 545 -10.20 18.19 1.84
CA GLY A 545 -11.63 18.44 1.83
C GLY A 545 -12.40 17.24 1.29
N GLU A 546 -13.57 17.00 1.86
CA GLU A 546 -14.42 15.86 1.52
C GLU A 546 -14.81 15.85 0.03
N THR A 547 -15.07 14.66 -0.52
CA THR A 547 -15.66 14.51 -1.86
C THR A 547 -17.00 15.24 -1.95
N GLY A 548 -17.18 16.10 -2.95
CA GLY A 548 -18.36 16.99 -3.09
C GLY A 548 -18.15 18.41 -2.55
N SER A 549 -17.05 18.71 -1.84
CA SER A 549 -16.74 20.08 -1.37
C SER A 549 -16.42 21.08 -2.48
N GLY A 550 -16.09 20.60 -3.69
CA GLY A 550 -15.82 21.42 -4.88
C GLY A 550 -14.34 21.52 -5.29
N LYS A 551 -13.38 20.92 -4.56
CA LYS A 551 -11.92 21.02 -4.83
C LYS A 551 -11.58 20.93 -6.33
N THR A 552 -11.92 19.80 -6.95
CA THR A 552 -11.52 19.38 -8.28
C THR A 552 -12.10 20.23 -9.41
N THR A 553 -13.29 20.81 -9.22
CA THR A 553 -13.90 21.70 -10.21
C THR A 553 -13.47 23.15 -9.99
N GLN A 554 -13.40 23.62 -8.74
CA GLN A 554 -13.27 25.05 -8.45
C GLN A 554 -11.83 25.54 -8.33
N VAL A 555 -10.91 24.77 -7.74
CA VAL A 555 -9.53 25.24 -7.53
C VAL A 555 -8.80 25.51 -8.85
N PRO A 556 -8.90 24.66 -9.91
CA PRO A 556 -8.32 24.98 -11.22
C PRO A 556 -8.87 26.30 -11.80
N GLN A 557 -10.17 26.56 -11.63
CA GLN A 557 -10.79 27.81 -12.05
C GLN A 557 -10.24 28.99 -11.25
N TYR A 558 -10.16 28.90 -9.91
CA TYR A 558 -9.64 29.97 -9.06
C TYR A 558 -8.18 30.32 -9.34
N LEU A 559 -7.33 29.34 -9.69
CA LEU A 559 -5.91 29.55 -10.03
C LEU A 559 -5.72 30.23 -11.39
N LEU A 560 -6.62 29.95 -12.35
CA LEU A 560 -6.64 30.63 -13.64
C LEU A 560 -7.19 32.06 -13.48
N GLU A 561 -8.35 32.21 -12.81
CA GLU A 561 -9.01 33.49 -12.54
C GLU A 561 -8.15 34.45 -11.69
N SER A 562 -7.24 33.95 -10.86
CA SER A 562 -6.31 34.75 -10.04
C SER A 562 -4.95 35.03 -10.69
N GLY A 563 -4.74 34.60 -11.93
CA GLY A 563 -3.49 34.80 -12.68
C GLY A 563 -2.30 33.95 -12.23
N LEU A 564 -2.47 33.07 -11.22
CA LEU A 564 -1.39 32.21 -10.71
C LEU A 564 -0.86 31.21 -11.76
N ALA A 565 -1.67 30.89 -12.78
CA ALA A 565 -1.26 30.10 -13.94
C ALA A 565 -0.40 30.87 -14.98
N ARG A 566 -0.17 32.18 -14.81
CA ARG A 566 0.60 33.04 -15.73
C ARG A 566 0.24 32.79 -17.21
N ASN A 567 1.24 32.46 -18.03
CA ASN A 567 1.08 32.09 -19.44
C ASN A 567 1.02 30.56 -19.66
N GLY A 568 1.30 29.74 -18.64
CA GLY A 568 1.32 28.29 -18.77
C GLY A 568 -0.05 27.63 -18.59
N MET A 569 -0.06 26.30 -18.67
CA MET A 569 -1.24 25.49 -18.36
C MET A 569 -1.34 25.13 -16.87
N ILE A 570 -2.55 24.78 -16.44
CA ILE A 570 -2.84 24.03 -15.22
C ILE A 570 -3.06 22.57 -15.62
N ALA A 571 -2.23 21.66 -15.12
CA ALA A 571 -2.52 20.23 -15.15
C ALA A 571 -3.39 19.86 -13.94
N VAL A 572 -4.44 19.07 -14.16
CA VAL A 572 -5.25 18.49 -13.08
C VAL A 572 -5.27 16.98 -13.26
N THR A 573 -4.53 16.26 -12.41
CA THR A 573 -4.43 14.81 -12.53
C THR A 573 -5.55 14.10 -11.77
N GLN A 574 -5.87 12.89 -12.23
CA GLN A 574 -6.90 12.02 -11.69
C GLN A 574 -6.44 10.56 -11.82
N PRO A 575 -6.71 9.68 -10.85
CA PRO A 575 -6.44 8.25 -11.01
C PRO A 575 -7.33 7.56 -12.08
N ARG A 576 -8.45 8.18 -12.50
CA ARG A 576 -9.53 7.52 -13.28
C ARG A 576 -9.91 8.28 -14.56
N LYS A 577 -9.92 7.58 -15.72
CA LYS A 577 -10.30 8.11 -17.06
C LYS A 577 -11.69 8.75 -17.07
N VAL A 578 -12.67 8.14 -16.40
CA VAL A 578 -14.06 8.65 -16.33
C VAL A 578 -14.14 9.94 -15.49
N ALA A 579 -13.30 10.09 -14.47
CA ALA A 579 -13.24 11.34 -13.70
C ALA A 579 -12.68 12.47 -14.55
N ALA A 580 -11.47 12.31 -15.12
CA ALA A 580 -10.84 13.35 -15.94
C ALA A 580 -11.74 13.87 -17.09
N THR A 581 -12.38 12.95 -17.82
CA THR A 581 -13.29 13.30 -18.93
C THR A 581 -14.57 14.00 -18.48
N SER A 582 -15.23 13.51 -17.43
CA SER A 582 -16.47 14.13 -16.91
C SER A 582 -16.24 15.45 -16.19
N LEU A 583 -15.10 15.60 -15.48
CA LEU A 583 -14.69 16.84 -14.84
C LEU A 583 -14.38 17.94 -15.87
N ALA A 584 -13.63 17.62 -16.93
CA ALA A 584 -13.38 18.55 -18.03
C ALA A 584 -14.69 19.00 -18.69
N ALA A 585 -15.61 18.07 -18.99
CA ALA A 585 -16.91 18.38 -19.56
C ALA A 585 -17.78 19.25 -18.63
N ARG A 586 -17.75 18.98 -17.31
CA ARG A 586 -18.47 19.78 -16.30
C ARG A 586 -17.89 21.19 -16.18
N VAL A 587 -16.57 21.35 -16.13
CA VAL A 587 -15.92 22.66 -15.95
C VAL A 587 -15.98 23.49 -17.23
N ALA A 588 -15.91 22.86 -18.41
CA ALA A 588 -16.21 23.52 -19.68
C ALA A 588 -17.64 24.10 -19.71
N ALA A 589 -18.63 23.35 -19.17
CA ALA A 589 -20.01 23.84 -19.03
C ALA A 589 -20.18 24.92 -17.94
N GLU A 590 -19.40 24.90 -16.84
CA GLU A 590 -19.40 25.96 -15.81
C GLU A 590 -18.77 27.28 -16.28
N GLN A 591 -17.86 27.21 -17.26
CA GLN A 591 -17.21 28.38 -17.89
C GLN A 591 -17.84 28.74 -19.26
N ASN A 592 -18.91 28.03 -19.68
CA ASN A 592 -19.63 28.23 -20.93
C ASN A 592 -18.75 28.16 -22.21
N VAL A 593 -17.77 27.24 -22.25
CA VAL A 593 -16.84 27.05 -23.38
C VAL A 593 -16.98 25.65 -24.03
N PRO A 594 -16.64 25.49 -25.32
CA PRO A 594 -16.56 24.18 -25.96
C PRO A 594 -15.45 23.31 -25.35
N LEU A 595 -15.75 22.05 -25.03
CA LEU A 595 -14.76 21.08 -24.54
C LEU A 595 -13.69 20.82 -25.63
N GLY A 596 -12.43 21.04 -25.27
CA GLY A 596 -11.27 21.01 -26.17
C GLY A 596 -10.69 22.38 -26.53
N SER A 597 -11.39 23.48 -26.22
CA SER A 597 -10.87 24.85 -26.31
C SER A 597 -10.00 25.18 -25.08
N SER A 598 -10.35 26.20 -24.29
CA SER A 598 -9.62 26.61 -23.07
C SER A 598 -9.63 25.57 -21.95
N ILE A 599 -10.58 24.63 -21.98
CA ILE A 599 -10.65 23.47 -21.07
C ILE A 599 -10.68 22.19 -21.90
N GLY A 600 -9.75 21.28 -21.61
CA GLY A 600 -9.57 20.02 -22.34
C GLY A 600 -9.24 18.84 -21.44
N TYR A 601 -9.13 17.65 -22.02
CA TYR A 601 -8.67 16.46 -21.31
C TYR A 601 -7.68 15.60 -22.11
N SER A 602 -6.90 14.79 -21.39
CA SER A 602 -6.01 13.77 -21.99
C SER A 602 -5.97 12.50 -21.16
N VAL A 603 -6.32 11.37 -21.77
CA VAL A 603 -6.39 10.07 -21.11
C VAL A 603 -5.86 8.99 -22.06
N ARG A 604 -5.49 7.81 -21.54
CA ARG A 604 -4.95 6.73 -22.41
C ARG A 604 -5.95 6.42 -23.55
N PHE A 605 -5.43 6.48 -24.77
CA PHE A 605 -6.14 6.30 -26.05
C PHE A 605 -7.21 7.35 -26.43
N ASP A 606 -7.32 8.50 -25.76
CA ASP A 606 -8.38 9.50 -26.02
C ASP A 606 -7.95 10.89 -25.48
N GLU A 607 -7.76 11.88 -26.37
CA GLU A 607 -7.32 13.25 -26.00
C GLU A 607 -8.16 14.30 -26.75
N ARG A 608 -8.56 15.36 -26.02
CA ARG A 608 -9.26 16.53 -26.55
C ARG A 608 -8.69 17.79 -25.92
N CYS A 609 -7.64 18.31 -26.53
CA CYS A 609 -7.00 19.58 -26.21
C CYS A 609 -6.71 20.36 -27.51
N SER A 610 -6.40 21.64 -27.37
CA SER A 610 -5.95 22.52 -28.45
C SER A 610 -4.81 23.42 -27.95
N SER A 611 -4.25 24.25 -28.84
CA SER A 611 -3.30 25.30 -28.46
C SER A 611 -3.89 26.37 -27.52
N GLU A 612 -5.22 26.44 -27.39
CA GLU A 612 -5.92 27.37 -26.49
C GLU A 612 -6.10 26.81 -25.07
N THR A 613 -5.88 25.51 -24.86
CA THR A 613 -6.16 24.84 -23.58
C THR A 613 -5.32 25.43 -22.44
N ARG A 614 -6.00 25.97 -21.42
CA ARG A 614 -5.41 26.51 -20.18
C ARG A 614 -5.57 25.57 -18.99
N ILE A 615 -6.64 24.77 -18.95
CA ILE A 615 -6.85 23.73 -17.93
C ILE A 615 -6.95 22.37 -18.63
N LYS A 616 -6.00 21.47 -18.33
CA LYS A 616 -5.92 20.12 -18.91
C LYS A 616 -6.14 19.08 -17.81
N TYR A 617 -7.33 18.48 -17.79
CA TYR A 617 -7.63 17.35 -16.92
C TYR A 617 -7.05 16.07 -17.51
N MET A 618 -6.30 15.28 -16.75
CA MET A 618 -5.67 14.08 -17.31
C MET A 618 -5.56 12.93 -16.31
N THR A 619 -5.40 11.72 -16.82
CA THR A 619 -5.00 10.59 -15.95
C THR A 619 -3.53 10.71 -15.55
N ASP A 620 -3.17 10.32 -14.33
CA ASP A 620 -1.78 10.37 -13.81
C ASP A 620 -0.75 9.75 -14.77
N GLY A 621 -1.11 8.67 -15.48
CA GLY A 621 -0.24 8.02 -16.48
C GLY A 621 0.02 8.83 -17.76
N MET A 622 -0.77 9.88 -18.04
CA MET A 622 -0.51 10.77 -19.19
C MET A 622 0.53 11.83 -18.84
N ILE A 623 0.48 12.44 -17.64
CA ILE A 623 1.54 13.37 -17.21
C ILE A 623 2.89 12.65 -17.01
N VAL A 624 2.88 11.43 -16.47
CA VAL A 624 4.09 10.58 -16.38
C VAL A 624 4.61 10.20 -17.78
N ARG A 625 3.73 10.06 -18.78
CA ARG A 625 4.13 9.87 -20.19
C ARG A 625 4.67 11.15 -20.82
N GLU A 626 4.13 12.32 -20.48
CA GLU A 626 4.64 13.63 -20.94
C GLU A 626 6.07 13.90 -20.43
N LEU A 627 6.46 13.41 -19.24
CA LEU A 627 7.84 13.49 -18.73
C LEU A 627 8.89 12.92 -19.68
N MET A 628 8.55 11.93 -20.52
CA MET A 628 9.48 11.38 -21.53
C MET A 628 9.76 12.36 -22.69
N SER A 629 9.00 13.46 -22.78
CA SER A 629 9.13 14.49 -23.82
C SER A 629 9.41 15.89 -23.25
N ASP A 630 9.02 16.14 -22.00
CA ASP A 630 9.22 17.39 -21.26
C ASP A 630 9.52 17.03 -19.79
N PRO A 631 10.77 16.64 -19.46
CA PRO A 631 11.13 16.19 -18.12
C PRO A 631 10.97 17.25 -17.02
N LEU A 632 10.83 18.53 -17.40
CA LEU A 632 10.60 19.65 -16.48
C LEU A 632 9.12 20.06 -16.40
N LEU A 633 8.22 19.45 -17.19
CA LEU A 633 6.82 19.85 -17.33
C LEU A 633 6.68 21.36 -17.64
N SER A 634 7.59 21.88 -18.48
CA SER A 634 7.78 23.29 -18.81
C SER A 634 6.49 24.01 -19.26
N LYS A 635 5.58 23.28 -19.91
CA LYS A 635 4.26 23.75 -20.38
C LYS A 635 3.30 24.14 -19.25
N TYR A 636 3.52 23.64 -18.04
CA TYR A 636 2.62 23.81 -16.90
C TYR A 636 3.22 24.78 -15.87
N SER A 637 2.44 25.78 -15.44
CA SER A 637 2.78 26.66 -14.31
C SER A 637 2.27 26.09 -12.99
N VAL A 638 1.19 25.30 -13.03
CA VAL A 638 0.61 24.64 -11.85
C VAL A 638 0.29 23.18 -12.16
N VAL A 639 0.64 22.28 -11.25
CA VAL A 639 0.21 20.87 -11.28
C VAL A 639 -0.61 20.57 -10.03
N ILE A 640 -1.86 20.18 -10.24
CA ILE A 640 -2.75 19.66 -9.20
C ILE A 640 -2.74 18.14 -9.28
N VAL A 641 -2.41 17.48 -8.17
CA VAL A 641 -2.54 16.03 -8.00
C VAL A 641 -3.75 15.78 -7.10
N ASP A 642 -4.88 15.34 -7.66
CA ASP A 642 -6.14 15.18 -6.92
C ASP A 642 -6.55 13.71 -6.73
N GLU A 643 -7.43 13.50 -5.74
CA GLU A 643 -7.73 12.19 -5.15
C GLU A 643 -6.45 11.44 -4.70
N ALA A 644 -5.39 12.17 -4.29
CA ALA A 644 -4.06 11.61 -3.99
C ALA A 644 -4.04 10.52 -2.89
N HIS A 645 -5.12 10.45 -2.11
CA HIS A 645 -5.38 9.40 -1.14
C HIS A 645 -5.64 8.00 -1.73
N GLU A 646 -5.90 7.87 -3.04
CA GLU A 646 -5.95 6.55 -3.71
C GLU A 646 -4.54 5.92 -3.83
N ARG A 647 -3.45 6.70 -3.66
CA ARG A 647 -2.05 6.25 -3.60
C ARG A 647 -1.70 5.21 -4.69
N SER A 648 -2.05 5.52 -5.95
CA SER A 648 -1.70 4.68 -7.09
C SER A 648 -0.20 4.79 -7.40
N LEU A 649 0.35 3.76 -8.05
CA LEU A 649 1.77 3.73 -8.46
C LEU A 649 2.13 4.97 -9.29
N ARG A 650 1.21 5.41 -10.15
CA ARG A 650 1.43 6.57 -11.05
C ARG A 650 1.31 7.90 -10.32
N THR A 651 0.44 7.98 -9.31
CA THR A 651 0.31 9.15 -8.43
C THR A 651 1.58 9.35 -7.60
N ASP A 652 2.11 8.28 -7.01
CA ASP A 652 3.32 8.32 -6.18
C ASP A 652 4.58 8.66 -7.00
N LEU A 653 4.74 8.05 -8.18
CA LEU A 653 5.85 8.36 -9.10
C LEU A 653 5.79 9.78 -9.65
N LEU A 654 4.58 10.30 -9.89
CA LEU A 654 4.37 11.70 -10.24
C LEU A 654 4.76 12.63 -9.08
N ILE A 655 4.32 12.36 -7.86
CA ILE A 655 4.65 13.16 -6.67
C ILE A 655 6.17 13.23 -6.45
N ALA A 656 6.86 12.11 -6.59
CA ALA A 656 8.33 12.05 -6.49
C ALA A 656 9.02 12.84 -7.61
N ASN A 657 8.57 12.69 -8.87
CA ASN A 657 9.10 13.49 -9.98
C ASN A 657 8.82 14.99 -9.82
N LEU A 658 7.63 15.37 -9.36
CA LEU A 658 7.28 16.77 -9.10
C LEU A 658 8.20 17.40 -8.04
N LYS A 659 8.64 16.66 -7.02
CA LYS A 659 9.62 17.15 -6.04
C LYS A 659 10.96 17.47 -6.71
N ASN A 660 11.48 16.59 -7.56
CA ASN A 660 12.73 16.80 -8.29
C ASN A 660 12.61 17.96 -9.29
N ILE A 661 11.50 18.04 -10.03
CA ILE A 661 11.21 19.12 -11.01
C ILE A 661 11.08 20.47 -10.31
N PHE A 662 10.42 20.52 -9.16
CA PHE A 662 10.29 21.73 -8.33
C PHE A 662 11.66 22.24 -7.87
N GLN A 663 12.53 21.35 -7.37
CA GLN A 663 13.89 21.72 -6.99
C GLN A 663 14.70 22.31 -8.16
N GLN A 664 14.54 21.76 -9.38
CA GLN A 664 15.22 22.23 -10.59
C GLN A 664 14.65 23.54 -11.16
N ARG A 665 13.33 23.76 -11.10
CA ARG A 665 12.66 24.95 -11.66
C ARG A 665 12.61 26.15 -10.72
N ASN A 666 12.29 25.93 -9.45
CA ASN A 666 12.12 27.02 -8.48
C ASN A 666 13.44 27.29 -7.73
N GLY A 667 14.38 26.35 -7.72
CA GLY A 667 15.75 26.53 -7.24
C GLY A 667 15.86 26.61 -5.72
N ILE A 668 16.03 25.46 -5.06
CA ILE A 668 16.53 25.49 -3.67
C ILE A 668 17.99 25.91 -3.71
N SER A 669 18.28 27.11 -3.19
CA SER A 669 19.65 27.58 -3.00
C SER A 669 20.32 26.79 -1.88
N ASP A 670 21.11 25.78 -2.24
CA ASP A 670 21.90 25.01 -1.30
C ASP A 670 22.78 25.90 -0.42
N VAL A 671 22.94 25.54 0.86
CA VAL A 671 23.62 26.34 1.91
C VAL A 671 25.13 26.51 1.65
N LYS A 672 25.65 25.99 0.53
CA LYS A 672 26.97 26.25 -0.03
C LYS A 672 26.82 26.71 -1.48
N GLY A 673 26.75 28.02 -1.70
CA GLY A 673 26.43 28.65 -2.99
C GLY A 673 27.45 28.42 -4.13
N LYS A 674 27.52 27.20 -4.67
CA LYS A 674 28.31 26.81 -5.85
C LYS A 674 27.52 25.85 -6.77
N GLY A 675 26.25 26.17 -7.03
CA GLY A 675 25.41 25.45 -8.01
C GLY A 675 24.82 26.41 -9.04
N LYS A 676 25.42 26.51 -10.23
CA LYS A 676 24.78 27.18 -11.39
C LYS A 676 23.75 26.24 -12.04
N GLY A 677 22.65 26.02 -11.34
CA GLY A 677 21.45 25.45 -11.95
C GLY A 677 20.93 26.36 -13.07
N ARG A 678 20.46 25.80 -14.18
CA ARG A 678 19.86 26.55 -15.30
C ARG A 678 18.43 26.98 -14.94
N ALA A 679 18.30 27.91 -14.01
CA ALA A 679 17.01 28.46 -13.61
C ALA A 679 16.43 29.35 -14.71
N ASP A 680 15.59 28.76 -15.56
CA ASP A 680 14.64 29.53 -16.39
C ASP A 680 13.53 30.08 -15.48
N GLY A 681 13.83 31.22 -14.84
CA GLY A 681 12.93 31.89 -13.90
C GLY A 681 11.64 32.46 -14.50
N SER A 682 11.39 32.26 -15.80
CA SER A 682 10.16 32.69 -16.46
C SER A 682 8.92 31.95 -15.92
N ASN A 683 9.05 30.64 -15.66
CA ASN A 683 7.94 29.76 -15.28
C ASN A 683 8.23 28.88 -14.05
N PRO A 684 8.22 29.44 -12.82
CA PRO A 684 8.24 28.64 -11.59
C PRO A 684 6.99 27.75 -11.50
N LEU A 685 7.17 26.55 -10.94
CA LEU A 685 6.11 25.56 -10.75
C LEU A 685 5.45 25.73 -9.37
N LYS A 686 4.11 25.70 -9.33
CA LYS A 686 3.35 25.46 -8.09
C LYS A 686 2.72 24.06 -8.09
N ILE A 687 2.68 23.42 -6.92
CA ILE A 687 2.16 22.06 -6.71
C ILE A 687 1.03 22.10 -5.67
N ILE A 688 -0.10 21.46 -5.96
CA ILE A 688 -1.22 21.37 -5.03
C ILE A 688 -1.66 19.91 -4.94
N ILE A 689 -1.46 19.30 -3.78
CA ILE A 689 -1.87 17.93 -3.48
C ILE A 689 -3.26 17.96 -2.85
N MET A 690 -4.26 17.40 -3.52
CA MET A 690 -5.64 17.38 -3.03
C MET A 690 -6.03 15.99 -2.50
N SER A 691 -6.58 15.96 -1.29
CA SER A 691 -6.95 14.72 -0.60
C SER A 691 -8.32 14.82 0.09
N ALA A 692 -8.93 13.67 0.34
CA ALA A 692 -10.16 13.51 1.11
C ALA A 692 -9.94 12.73 2.44
N THR A 693 -8.70 12.44 2.82
CA THR A 693 -8.34 11.65 4.01
C THR A 693 -7.32 12.36 4.92
N ILE A 694 -7.19 11.85 6.14
CA ILE A 694 -6.42 12.44 7.25
C ILE A 694 -4.89 12.25 7.08
N ASP A 695 -4.42 11.43 6.13
CA ASP A 695 -2.99 11.10 5.88
C ASP A 695 -2.20 12.28 5.23
N ALA A 696 -2.64 13.51 5.48
CA ALA A 696 -2.10 14.78 5.01
C ALA A 696 -0.67 15.04 5.47
N GLU A 697 -0.35 14.57 6.68
CA GLU A 697 0.95 14.77 7.31
C GLU A 697 2.08 14.13 6.51
N LYS A 698 1.85 12.97 5.86
CA LYS A 698 2.86 12.36 4.98
C LYS A 698 3.17 13.24 3.77
N PHE A 699 2.16 13.77 3.09
CA PHE A 699 2.36 14.67 1.95
C PHE A 699 3.06 15.97 2.37
N SER A 700 2.70 16.52 3.54
CA SER A 700 3.35 17.69 4.11
C SER A 700 4.82 17.41 4.44
N GLN A 701 5.13 16.32 5.15
CA GLN A 701 6.49 15.90 5.51
C GLN A 701 7.34 15.61 4.28
N PHE A 702 6.78 14.93 3.27
CA PHE A 702 7.45 14.64 2.00
C PHE A 702 7.85 15.91 1.25
N PHE A 703 6.98 16.92 1.22
CA PHE A 703 7.28 18.26 0.71
C PHE A 703 7.81 19.21 1.80
N SER A 704 8.68 18.71 2.68
CA SER A 704 9.49 19.51 3.62
C SER A 704 8.72 20.42 4.59
N GLY A 705 7.48 20.05 4.94
CA GLY A 705 6.59 20.82 5.80
C GLY A 705 5.52 21.64 5.06
N ALA A 706 5.20 21.28 3.80
CA ALA A 706 4.23 21.98 2.97
C ALA A 706 2.88 22.20 3.67
N ARG A 707 2.32 23.39 3.46
CA ARG A 707 1.17 23.90 4.21
C ARG A 707 -0.10 23.06 3.99
N ILE A 708 -0.67 22.55 5.08
CA ILE A 708 -1.95 21.83 5.07
C ILE A 708 -3.10 22.83 5.21
N LEU A 709 -4.04 22.80 4.26
CA LEU A 709 -5.25 23.61 4.21
C LEU A 709 -6.47 22.70 4.34
N TYR A 710 -7.51 23.09 5.08
CA TYR A 710 -8.72 22.26 5.26
C TYR A 710 -10.00 22.99 4.89
N VAL A 711 -10.73 22.44 3.91
CA VAL A 711 -12.06 22.88 3.50
C VAL A 711 -13.10 22.00 4.18
N LYS A 712 -13.81 22.57 5.16
CA LYS A 712 -14.90 21.90 5.89
C LYS A 712 -16.00 21.47 4.93
N GLY A 713 -16.41 20.20 5.02
CA GLY A 713 -17.48 19.65 4.19
C GLY A 713 -18.88 20.11 4.59
N ARG A 714 -19.86 19.62 3.83
CA ARG A 714 -21.31 19.80 4.10
C ARG A 714 -22.00 18.47 4.41
N GLN A 715 -21.26 17.44 4.84
CA GLN A 715 -21.89 16.19 5.25
C GLN A 715 -22.87 16.43 6.40
N HIS A 716 -24.10 15.99 6.20
CA HIS A 716 -25.13 15.88 7.22
C HIS A 716 -24.78 14.71 8.16
N PRO A 717 -25.22 14.73 9.43
CA PRO A 717 -24.89 13.68 10.39
C PRO A 717 -25.38 12.31 9.92
N VAL A 718 -24.49 11.32 10.01
CA VAL A 718 -24.79 9.90 9.73
C VAL A 718 -24.78 9.12 11.04
N LYS A 719 -25.87 8.44 11.38
CA LYS A 719 -25.92 7.51 12.51
C LYS A 719 -25.22 6.20 12.12
N ILE A 720 -24.22 5.79 12.87
CA ILE A 720 -23.48 4.54 12.63
C ILE A 720 -23.97 3.47 13.60
N TYR A 721 -24.30 2.30 13.06
CA TYR A 721 -24.63 1.09 13.79
C TYR A 721 -23.57 0.03 13.48
N HIS A 722 -23.20 -0.76 14.49
CA HIS A 722 -22.30 -1.90 14.35
C HIS A 722 -23.02 -3.18 14.77
N SER A 723 -22.69 -4.30 14.13
CA SER A 723 -23.17 -5.61 14.55
C SER A 723 -22.67 -5.96 15.95
N SER A 724 -23.51 -6.59 16.78
CA SER A 724 -23.13 -7.03 18.13
C SER A 724 -22.14 -8.19 18.14
N HIS A 725 -22.10 -8.97 17.05
CA HIS A 725 -21.23 -10.12 16.85
C HIS A 725 -20.68 -10.11 15.40
N GLY A 726 -19.59 -10.85 15.14
CA GLY A 726 -19.08 -11.00 13.78
C GLY A 726 -20.02 -11.81 12.90
N GLN A 727 -20.34 -11.32 11.70
CA GLN A 727 -21.17 -12.04 10.73
C GLN A 727 -20.29 -12.97 9.89
N VAL A 728 -20.63 -14.27 9.84
CA VAL A 728 -19.91 -15.28 9.05
C VAL A 728 -20.31 -15.17 7.57
N ASP A 729 -21.62 -15.16 7.30
CA ASP A 729 -22.16 -14.82 5.99
C ASP A 729 -22.59 -13.34 5.99
N TYR A 730 -21.78 -12.50 5.33
CA TYR A 730 -22.04 -11.07 5.19
C TYR A 730 -23.03 -10.74 4.05
N VAL A 731 -23.36 -11.71 3.18
CA VAL A 731 -24.32 -11.55 2.07
C VAL A 731 -25.74 -11.75 2.61
N ASP A 732 -25.97 -12.82 3.37
CA ASP A 732 -27.22 -13.04 4.11
C ASP A 732 -27.47 -11.94 5.15
N ALA A 733 -26.43 -11.54 5.92
CA ALA A 733 -26.56 -10.41 6.84
C ALA A 733 -26.90 -9.09 6.13
N ALA A 734 -26.36 -8.84 4.92
CA ALA A 734 -26.72 -7.68 4.11
C ALA A 734 -28.16 -7.77 3.60
N MET A 735 -28.61 -8.95 3.16
CA MET A 735 -30.00 -9.19 2.72
C MET A 735 -31.01 -8.90 3.84
N ARG A 736 -30.80 -9.47 5.03
CA ARG A 736 -31.68 -9.26 6.20
C ARG A 736 -31.72 -7.79 6.60
N THR A 737 -30.56 -7.14 6.65
CA THR A 737 -30.43 -5.70 6.96
C THR A 737 -31.15 -4.84 5.91
N PHE A 738 -31.07 -5.20 4.62
CA PHE A 738 -31.80 -4.52 3.55
C PHE A 738 -33.32 -4.62 3.73
N PHE A 739 -33.86 -5.82 3.96
CA PHE A 739 -35.31 -6.00 4.12
C PHE A 739 -35.85 -5.36 5.41
N GLN A 740 -35.07 -5.34 6.49
CA GLN A 740 -35.40 -4.57 7.69
C GLN A 740 -35.47 -3.06 7.39
N ILE A 741 -34.44 -2.50 6.75
CA ILE A 741 -34.42 -1.09 6.34
C ILE A 741 -35.58 -0.76 5.39
N HIS A 742 -35.90 -1.66 4.46
CA HIS A 742 -37.00 -1.50 3.50
C HIS A 742 -38.37 -1.46 4.19
N THR A 743 -38.58 -2.32 5.20
CA THR A 743 -39.87 -2.49 5.89
C THR A 743 -40.11 -1.45 6.98
N ASP A 744 -39.07 -1.13 7.77
CA ASP A 744 -39.19 -0.37 9.01
C ASP A 744 -38.78 1.11 8.88
N SER A 745 -37.93 1.45 7.90
CA SER A 745 -37.36 2.81 7.76
C SER A 745 -38.08 3.65 6.70
N PRO A 746 -38.21 4.98 6.88
CA PRO A 746 -38.84 5.87 5.90
C PRO A 746 -38.04 5.98 4.59
N ALA A 747 -38.65 6.58 3.57
CA ALA A 747 -38.11 6.67 2.21
C ALA A 747 -36.65 7.19 2.12
N GLY A 748 -35.91 6.61 1.17
CA GLY A 748 -34.51 6.88 0.85
C GLY A 748 -33.84 5.62 0.28
N ASP A 749 -32.90 5.78 -0.64
CA ASP A 749 -32.23 4.66 -1.31
C ASP A 749 -31.21 3.97 -0.38
N VAL A 750 -30.99 2.68 -0.63
CA VAL A 750 -29.99 1.86 0.07
C VAL A 750 -28.80 1.58 -0.84
N LEU A 751 -27.58 1.81 -0.32
CA LEU A 751 -26.32 1.45 -0.96
C LEU A 751 -25.63 0.34 -0.15
N ILE A 752 -25.45 -0.84 -0.76
CA ILE A 752 -24.80 -2.00 -0.16
C ILE A 752 -23.40 -2.15 -0.75
N PHE A 753 -22.38 -2.11 0.11
CA PHE A 753 -20.99 -2.34 -0.28
C PHE A 753 -20.64 -3.84 -0.21
N LEU A 754 -20.29 -4.42 -1.35
CA LEU A 754 -19.93 -5.83 -1.52
C LEU A 754 -18.51 -5.99 -2.13
N PRO A 755 -17.81 -7.11 -1.87
CA PRO A 755 -16.42 -7.25 -2.27
C PRO A 755 -16.21 -7.55 -3.77
N GLY A 756 -17.19 -8.12 -4.49
CA GLY A 756 -17.06 -8.43 -5.92
C GLY A 756 -18.37 -8.75 -6.66
N GLN A 757 -18.24 -9.08 -7.95
CA GLN A 757 -19.35 -9.36 -8.87
C GLN A 757 -20.19 -10.57 -8.43
N GLU A 758 -19.55 -11.67 -8.02
CA GLU A 758 -20.22 -12.91 -7.59
C GLU A 758 -21.14 -12.66 -6.39
N ASP A 759 -20.66 -11.84 -5.46
CA ASP A 759 -21.34 -11.46 -4.23
C ASP A 759 -22.55 -10.54 -4.53
N ILE A 760 -22.42 -9.67 -5.55
CA ILE A 760 -23.48 -8.78 -6.05
C ILE A 760 -24.57 -9.57 -6.78
N GLU A 761 -24.22 -10.45 -7.71
CA GLU A 761 -25.18 -11.25 -8.47
C GLU A 761 -25.93 -12.26 -7.59
N SER A 762 -25.26 -12.81 -6.56
CA SER A 762 -25.90 -13.66 -5.55
C SER A 762 -26.93 -12.88 -4.72
N LEU A 763 -26.57 -11.68 -4.25
CA LEU A 763 -27.49 -10.85 -3.47
C LEU A 763 -28.63 -10.28 -4.32
N GLU A 764 -28.38 -9.91 -5.58
CA GLU A 764 -29.39 -9.45 -6.53
C GLU A 764 -30.49 -10.49 -6.72
N LYS A 765 -30.11 -11.74 -6.98
CA LYS A 765 -31.06 -12.86 -7.14
C LYS A 765 -31.86 -13.14 -5.88
N SER A 766 -31.20 -13.11 -4.73
CA SER A 766 -31.84 -13.34 -3.43
C SER A 766 -32.83 -12.23 -3.09
N ILE A 767 -32.44 -10.96 -3.25
CA ILE A 767 -33.33 -9.81 -3.05
C ILE A 767 -34.50 -9.84 -4.06
N GLN A 768 -34.27 -10.19 -5.33
CA GLN A 768 -35.35 -10.28 -6.31
C GLN A 768 -36.39 -11.36 -5.96
N LEU A 769 -35.94 -12.52 -5.47
CA LEU A 769 -36.81 -13.62 -5.06
C LEU A 769 -37.72 -13.20 -3.89
N TYR A 770 -37.18 -12.56 -2.85
CA TYR A 770 -37.96 -12.08 -1.71
C TYR A 770 -38.77 -10.82 -2.03
N ALA A 771 -38.29 -9.93 -2.90
CA ALA A 771 -39.04 -8.74 -3.32
C ALA A 771 -40.32 -9.11 -4.08
N ASN A 772 -40.30 -10.20 -4.85
CA ASN A 772 -41.49 -10.76 -5.51
C ASN A 772 -42.53 -11.35 -4.53
N GLN A 773 -42.18 -11.51 -3.24
CA GLN A 773 -43.05 -12.03 -2.17
C GLN A 773 -43.57 -10.91 -1.24
N LEU A 774 -43.16 -9.66 -1.46
CA LEU A 774 -43.67 -8.52 -0.69
C LEU A 774 -45.14 -8.21 -1.06
N PRO A 775 -45.99 -7.86 -0.09
CA PRO A 775 -47.38 -7.49 -0.37
C PRO A 775 -47.47 -6.13 -1.09
N GLN A 776 -48.51 -5.98 -1.90
CA GLN A 776 -48.66 -4.86 -2.87
C GLN A 776 -48.93 -3.49 -2.21
N ASP A 777 -49.15 -3.42 -0.90
CA ASP A 777 -49.28 -2.18 -0.12
C ASP A 777 -47.95 -1.48 0.15
N ARG A 778 -46.82 -2.19 -0.03
CA ARG A 778 -45.47 -1.69 0.28
C ARG A 778 -44.80 -1.01 -0.91
N MET A 779 -43.71 -0.29 -0.60
CA MET A 779 -42.80 0.26 -1.63
C MET A 779 -42.25 -0.90 -2.47
N SER A 780 -42.16 -0.74 -3.79
CA SER A 780 -41.47 -1.72 -4.62
C SER A 780 -39.94 -1.58 -4.54
N VAL A 781 -39.20 -2.62 -4.87
CA VAL A 781 -37.72 -2.63 -4.88
C VAL A 781 -37.21 -2.50 -6.31
N LEU A 782 -36.33 -1.53 -6.56
CA LEU A 782 -35.56 -1.39 -7.80
C LEU A 782 -34.10 -1.75 -7.54
N ILE A 783 -33.68 -2.96 -7.93
CA ILE A 783 -32.30 -3.42 -7.78
C ILE A 783 -31.42 -2.79 -8.87
N CYS A 784 -30.21 -2.37 -8.50
CA CYS A 784 -29.24 -1.71 -9.35
C CYS A 784 -27.80 -2.20 -9.02
N PRO A 785 -27.33 -3.31 -9.63
CA PRO A 785 -25.94 -3.75 -9.52
C PRO A 785 -24.99 -2.73 -10.18
N MET A 786 -23.84 -2.49 -9.54
CA MET A 786 -22.82 -1.54 -9.98
C MET A 786 -21.40 -2.04 -9.68
N TYR A 787 -20.76 -2.68 -10.66
CA TYR A 787 -19.39 -3.19 -10.60
C TYR A 787 -18.60 -2.94 -11.89
N ALA A 788 -17.27 -3.08 -11.83
CA ALA A 788 -16.36 -2.58 -12.87
C ALA A 788 -16.52 -3.23 -14.25
N SER A 789 -16.93 -4.50 -14.31
CA SER A 789 -17.16 -5.28 -15.55
C SER A 789 -18.45 -4.91 -16.30
N GLN A 790 -19.37 -4.14 -15.71
CA GLN A 790 -20.64 -3.80 -16.37
C GLN A 790 -20.49 -2.79 -17.51
N ALA A 791 -21.31 -2.97 -18.56
CA ALA A 791 -21.43 -2.00 -19.63
C ALA A 791 -22.00 -0.66 -19.11
N SER A 792 -21.42 0.46 -19.55
CA SER A 792 -21.74 1.81 -19.04
C SER A 792 -23.23 2.18 -19.10
N GLY A 793 -24.00 1.59 -20.02
CA GLY A 793 -25.44 1.78 -20.13
C GLY A 793 -26.25 1.19 -18.96
N GLN A 794 -25.76 0.17 -18.26
CA GLN A 794 -26.43 -0.35 -17.05
C GLN A 794 -26.17 0.57 -15.85
N ASN A 795 -24.91 0.96 -15.63
CA ASN A 795 -24.52 1.89 -14.56
C ASN A 795 -25.26 3.25 -14.65
N SER A 796 -25.74 3.66 -15.83
CA SER A 796 -26.56 4.87 -15.98
C SER A 796 -27.85 4.86 -15.14
N LYS A 797 -28.47 3.69 -14.92
CA LYS A 797 -29.71 3.56 -14.12
C LYS A 797 -29.54 4.01 -12.67
N VAL A 798 -28.35 3.83 -12.10
CA VAL A 798 -28.02 4.17 -10.70
C VAL A 798 -28.23 5.66 -10.43
N PHE A 799 -27.96 6.51 -11.42
CA PHE A 799 -28.03 7.97 -11.33
C PHE A 799 -29.43 8.55 -11.55
N ASN A 800 -30.39 7.73 -12.00
CA ASN A 800 -31.76 8.20 -12.21
C ASN A 800 -32.43 8.49 -10.85
N PRO A 801 -33.30 9.53 -10.77
CA PRO A 801 -34.16 9.74 -9.61
C PRO A 801 -35.03 8.50 -9.35
N THR A 802 -35.21 8.15 -8.07
CA THR A 802 -36.04 7.01 -7.67
C THR A 802 -37.51 7.33 -7.92
N PRO A 803 -38.29 6.46 -8.59
CA PRO A 803 -39.71 6.72 -8.83
C PRO A 803 -40.54 6.73 -7.54
N PHE A 804 -41.73 7.32 -7.59
CA PHE A 804 -42.64 7.39 -6.44
C PHE A 804 -43.08 5.99 -5.97
N ASN A 805 -43.13 5.79 -4.66
CA ASN A 805 -43.36 4.50 -3.99
C ASN A 805 -42.39 3.35 -4.39
N VAL A 806 -41.15 3.69 -4.77
CA VAL A 806 -40.07 2.74 -5.05
C VAL A 806 -38.90 3.01 -4.09
N ARG A 807 -38.15 1.97 -3.72
CA ARG A 807 -36.83 2.09 -3.09
C ARG A 807 -35.75 1.50 -3.98
N LYS A 808 -34.72 2.30 -4.31
CA LYS A 808 -33.55 1.79 -5.04
C LYS A 808 -32.66 1.00 -4.08
N CYS A 809 -32.25 -0.20 -4.51
CA CYS A 809 -31.26 -1.04 -3.84
C CYS A 809 -30.02 -1.12 -4.73
N ILE A 810 -28.98 -0.37 -4.37
CA ILE A 810 -27.75 -0.26 -5.17
C ILE A 810 -26.73 -1.25 -4.59
N LEU A 811 -26.30 -2.22 -5.40
CA LEU A 811 -25.37 -3.27 -4.99
C LEU A 811 -24.01 -2.98 -5.63
N ALA A 812 -23.06 -2.44 -4.87
CA ALA A 812 -21.85 -1.82 -5.42
C ALA A 812 -20.55 -2.34 -4.81
N THR A 813 -19.48 -2.32 -5.59
CA THR A 813 -18.10 -2.43 -5.04
C THR A 813 -17.60 -1.08 -4.53
N ASN A 814 -16.31 -0.99 -4.21
CA ASN A 814 -15.60 0.27 -3.96
C ASN A 814 -15.70 1.32 -5.11
N ILE A 815 -16.27 0.98 -6.28
CA ILE A 815 -16.63 1.95 -7.32
C ILE A 815 -17.57 3.07 -6.81
N ALA A 816 -18.39 2.78 -5.79
CA ALA A 816 -19.26 3.76 -5.12
C ALA A 816 -18.61 4.44 -3.89
N GLU A 817 -17.36 4.13 -3.55
CA GLU A 817 -16.67 4.58 -2.33
C GLU A 817 -15.98 5.94 -2.51
N THR A 818 -15.27 6.13 -3.63
CA THR A 818 -14.64 7.39 -4.07
C THR A 818 -15.24 7.87 -5.41
N SER A 819 -14.82 9.05 -5.90
CA SER A 819 -15.08 9.61 -7.25
C SER A 819 -16.51 9.85 -7.76
N ILE A 820 -17.53 9.08 -7.32
CA ILE A 820 -18.90 9.10 -7.87
C ILE A 820 -19.90 9.61 -6.82
N THR A 821 -20.91 10.37 -7.23
CA THR A 821 -22.08 10.74 -6.41
C THR A 821 -23.32 10.03 -6.95
N ILE A 822 -24.07 9.36 -6.07
CA ILE A 822 -25.35 8.74 -6.39
C ILE A 822 -26.43 9.50 -5.59
N PRO A 823 -27.44 10.09 -6.25
CA PRO A 823 -28.51 10.83 -5.56
C PRO A 823 -29.50 9.87 -4.87
N GLY A 824 -30.17 10.34 -3.82
CA GLY A 824 -31.18 9.60 -3.06
C GLY A 824 -30.66 8.69 -1.96
N VAL A 825 -29.34 8.44 -1.89
CA VAL A 825 -28.72 7.51 -0.92
C VAL A 825 -28.80 8.07 0.49
N LYS A 826 -29.54 7.36 1.36
CA LYS A 826 -29.79 7.73 2.77
C LYS A 826 -29.42 6.60 3.74
N TYR A 827 -29.34 5.38 3.23
CA TYR A 827 -29.00 4.17 3.98
C TYR A 827 -27.78 3.51 3.34
N VAL A 828 -26.75 3.23 4.13
CA VAL A 828 -25.58 2.47 3.71
C VAL A 828 -25.51 1.16 4.51
N ILE A 829 -25.26 0.05 3.82
CA ILE A 829 -24.91 -1.24 4.43
C ILE A 829 -23.46 -1.54 4.05
N ASP A 830 -22.59 -1.69 5.04
CA ASP A 830 -21.16 -1.94 4.84
C ASP A 830 -20.79 -3.32 5.37
N THR A 831 -20.42 -4.22 4.46
CA THR A 831 -19.94 -5.58 4.78
C THR A 831 -18.56 -5.58 5.44
N GLY A 832 -17.82 -4.46 5.38
CA GLY A 832 -16.45 -4.37 5.90
C GLY A 832 -15.41 -5.06 5.01
N LYS A 833 -15.78 -5.52 3.81
CA LYS A 833 -14.89 -6.24 2.88
C LYS A 833 -14.62 -5.48 1.58
N CYS A 834 -13.52 -5.85 0.92
CA CYS A 834 -13.21 -5.52 -0.48
C CYS A 834 -12.33 -6.61 -1.13
N LYS A 835 -12.39 -6.80 -2.45
CA LYS A 835 -11.34 -7.51 -3.22
C LYS A 835 -10.25 -6.51 -3.61
N GLU A 836 -9.00 -6.74 -3.21
CA GLU A 836 -7.84 -5.90 -3.55
C GLU A 836 -6.89 -6.64 -4.50
N LYS A 837 -6.35 -5.91 -5.48
CA LYS A 837 -5.31 -6.40 -6.38
C LYS A 837 -3.94 -6.37 -5.68
N ARG A 838 -3.27 -7.52 -5.62
CA ARG A 838 -1.92 -7.71 -5.05
C ARG A 838 -1.05 -8.58 -5.96
N PHE A 839 0.15 -8.12 -6.25
CA PHE A 839 1.19 -8.85 -6.96
C PHE A 839 1.93 -9.82 -6.03
N LEU A 840 2.12 -11.08 -6.48
CA LEU A 840 2.82 -12.13 -5.74
C LEU A 840 4.09 -12.55 -6.49
N ALA A 841 5.22 -11.88 -6.21
CA ALA A 841 6.52 -12.14 -6.83
C ALA A 841 7.21 -13.44 -6.36
N ARG A 842 6.82 -13.98 -5.20
CA ARG A 842 7.56 -15.05 -4.52
C ARG A 842 7.26 -16.44 -5.08
N ASN A 843 8.32 -17.18 -5.43
CA ASN A 843 8.33 -18.56 -5.95
C ASN A 843 7.70 -18.78 -7.36
N THR A 844 7.13 -17.73 -7.94
CA THR A 844 6.28 -17.70 -9.16
C THR A 844 7.01 -17.24 -10.43
N GLY A 845 8.35 -17.15 -10.38
CA GLY A 845 9.22 -16.78 -11.51
C GLY A 845 9.14 -15.31 -11.91
N GLY A 846 8.09 -14.94 -12.64
CA GLY A 846 7.81 -13.55 -13.05
C GLY A 846 6.87 -12.80 -12.10
N GLY A 847 6.30 -13.50 -11.10
CA GLY A 847 5.19 -12.99 -10.31
C GLY A 847 3.87 -13.00 -11.08
N PHE A 848 2.76 -12.85 -10.36
CA PHE A 848 1.45 -12.62 -10.97
C PHE A 848 0.54 -11.79 -10.08
N ASP A 849 -0.46 -11.15 -10.68
CA ASP A 849 -1.48 -10.38 -9.98
C ASP A 849 -2.65 -11.27 -9.52
N THR A 850 -3.04 -11.15 -8.26
CA THR A 850 -4.23 -11.82 -7.72
C THR A 850 -5.18 -10.84 -7.04
N LEU A 851 -6.46 -11.22 -6.96
CA LEU A 851 -7.51 -10.46 -6.27
C LEU A 851 -7.84 -11.16 -4.94
N LEU A 852 -7.42 -10.58 -3.83
CA LEU A 852 -7.64 -11.12 -2.49
C LEU A 852 -8.77 -10.38 -1.79
N THR A 853 -9.78 -11.11 -1.29
CA THR A 853 -10.77 -10.54 -0.37
C THR A 853 -10.12 -10.23 0.96
N LYS A 854 -10.19 -8.98 1.42
CA LYS A 854 -9.67 -8.52 2.71
C LYS A 854 -10.66 -7.62 3.43
N ASP A 855 -10.36 -7.33 4.70
CA ASP A 855 -11.02 -6.26 5.45
C ASP A 855 -10.66 -4.88 4.91
N ILE A 856 -11.62 -3.96 4.98
CA ILE A 856 -11.40 -2.56 4.65
C ILE A 856 -10.63 -1.80 5.74
N THR A 857 -10.18 -0.60 5.38
CA THR A 857 -9.52 0.33 6.31
C THR A 857 -10.54 1.18 7.06
N GLN A 858 -10.14 1.78 8.17
CA GLN A 858 -10.99 2.73 8.91
C GLN A 858 -11.37 3.93 8.03
N SER A 859 -10.43 4.45 7.22
CA SER A 859 -10.69 5.51 6.23
C SER A 859 -11.72 5.10 5.18
N SER A 860 -11.63 3.89 4.63
CA SER A 860 -12.62 3.32 3.70
C SER A 860 -14.00 3.23 4.35
N ALA A 861 -14.09 2.65 5.55
CA ALA A 861 -15.32 2.55 6.33
C ALA A 861 -15.94 3.92 6.72
N ILE A 862 -15.13 4.99 6.79
CA ILE A 862 -15.61 6.37 7.00
C ILE A 862 -16.14 6.96 5.68
N GLN A 863 -15.43 6.77 4.56
CA GLN A 863 -15.90 7.21 3.24
C GLN A 863 -17.20 6.52 2.82
N ARG A 864 -17.34 5.22 3.10
CA ARG A 864 -18.58 4.45 2.90
C ARG A 864 -19.73 5.02 3.71
N ALA A 865 -19.55 5.20 5.02
CA ALA A 865 -20.57 5.80 5.89
C ALA A 865 -21.00 7.20 5.42
N GLY A 866 -20.02 8.04 5.02
CA GLY A 866 -20.27 9.39 4.49
C GLY A 866 -21.10 9.44 3.22
N ARG A 867 -21.35 8.31 2.52
CA ARG A 867 -22.25 8.28 1.36
C ARG A 867 -23.72 8.47 1.73
N ALA A 868 -24.12 8.10 2.95
CA ALA A 868 -25.46 8.35 3.48
C ALA A 868 -25.70 9.83 3.89
N GLY A 869 -24.64 10.62 4.06
CA GLY A 869 -24.70 12.00 4.60
C GLY A 869 -24.65 13.11 3.55
N ARG A 870 -24.79 12.80 2.25
CA ARG A 870 -24.51 13.76 1.16
C ARG A 870 -25.64 14.73 0.84
N GLU A 871 -26.89 14.29 0.95
CA GLU A 871 -28.09 15.10 0.61
C GLU A 871 -28.98 15.39 1.83
N GLY A 872 -28.75 14.69 2.94
CA GLY A 872 -29.52 14.81 4.17
C GLY A 872 -28.99 13.87 5.25
N ALA A 873 -29.62 13.87 6.43
CA ALA A 873 -29.20 13.01 7.53
C ALA A 873 -29.44 11.52 7.22
N GLY A 874 -28.43 10.69 7.45
CA GLY A 874 -28.36 9.31 6.97
C GLY A 874 -28.04 8.28 8.04
N HIS A 875 -28.03 7.01 7.64
CA HIS A 875 -27.76 5.86 8.52
C HIS A 875 -26.78 4.88 7.85
N CYS A 876 -25.80 4.39 8.59
CA CYS A 876 -24.79 3.42 8.12
C CYS A 876 -24.79 2.19 9.03
N PHE A 877 -25.04 1.02 8.46
CA PHE A 877 -25.10 -0.26 9.14
C PHE A 877 -23.86 -1.09 8.79
N ARG A 878 -22.94 -1.22 9.75
CA ARG A 878 -21.71 -2.00 9.61
C ARG A 878 -21.95 -3.42 10.09
N LEU A 879 -21.78 -4.40 9.21
CA LEU A 879 -22.02 -5.83 9.49
C LEU A 879 -20.89 -6.50 10.30
N TYR A 880 -20.15 -5.69 11.05
CA TYR A 880 -18.97 -6.04 11.85
C TYR A 880 -18.97 -5.20 13.13
N THR A 881 -18.28 -5.66 14.17
CA THR A 881 -18.36 -5.07 15.50
C THR A 881 -17.56 -3.77 15.63
N GLU A 882 -17.78 -3.01 16.70
CA GLU A 882 -17.03 -1.78 16.96
C GLU A 882 -15.54 -2.06 17.29
N GLU A 883 -15.24 -3.18 17.96
CA GLU A 883 -13.88 -3.67 18.16
C GLU A 883 -13.24 -4.06 16.83
N SER A 884 -14.00 -4.72 15.95
CA SER A 884 -13.55 -5.10 14.60
C SER A 884 -13.16 -3.85 13.80
N PHE A 885 -13.98 -2.79 13.85
CA PHE A 885 -13.66 -1.48 13.26
C PHE A 885 -12.38 -0.86 13.85
N LYS A 886 -12.21 -0.90 15.18
CA LYS A 886 -11.02 -0.36 15.87
C LYS A 886 -9.73 -1.13 15.56
N MET A 887 -9.83 -2.42 15.20
CA MET A 887 -8.71 -3.26 14.78
C MET A 887 -8.34 -3.15 13.28
N MET A 888 -9.19 -2.53 12.45
CA MET A 888 -8.85 -2.26 11.04
C MET A 888 -7.69 -1.28 10.92
N THR A 889 -6.89 -1.39 9.85
CA THR A 889 -5.81 -0.43 9.55
C THR A 889 -6.37 0.96 9.21
N LEU A 890 -5.63 2.02 9.56
CA LEU A 890 -6.12 3.40 9.41
C LEU A 890 -6.28 3.82 7.95
N SER A 891 -5.21 3.71 7.15
CA SER A 891 -5.15 3.98 5.71
C SER A 891 -4.73 2.75 4.90
N ALA A 892 -4.96 2.79 3.58
CA ALA A 892 -4.68 1.67 2.69
C ALA A 892 -3.17 1.56 2.39
N GLU A 893 -2.73 0.34 2.10
CA GLU A 893 -1.37 0.08 1.62
C GLU A 893 -1.21 0.66 0.20
N PRO A 894 -0.23 1.56 -0.04
CA PRO A 894 -0.08 2.25 -1.30
C PRO A 894 0.27 1.25 -2.40
N GLU A 895 -0.19 1.50 -3.63
CA GLU A 895 -0.11 0.51 -4.72
C GLU A 895 1.32 0.07 -5.03
N ILE A 896 2.30 0.98 -4.90
CA ILE A 896 3.73 0.73 -5.10
C ILE A 896 4.32 -0.42 -4.25
N MET A 897 3.71 -0.74 -3.11
CA MET A 897 4.13 -1.86 -2.25
C MET A 897 3.53 -3.21 -2.67
N ARG A 898 2.52 -3.21 -3.55
CA ARG A 898 1.66 -4.37 -3.86
C ARG A 898 1.38 -4.59 -5.35
N CYS A 899 2.13 -3.98 -6.26
CA CYS A 899 2.00 -4.14 -7.72
C CYS A 899 3.32 -4.59 -8.39
N SER A 900 3.24 -5.04 -9.65
CA SER A 900 4.42 -5.12 -10.51
C SER A 900 4.92 -3.72 -10.88
N LEU A 901 6.23 -3.56 -11.09
CA LEU A 901 6.89 -2.27 -11.33
C LEU A 901 7.49 -2.18 -12.74
N ALA A 902 7.44 -3.25 -13.55
CA ALA A 902 8.16 -3.36 -14.82
C ALA A 902 7.83 -2.22 -15.81
N ALA A 903 6.55 -1.87 -15.99
CA ALA A 903 6.15 -0.76 -16.88
C ALA A 903 6.71 0.59 -16.41
N SER A 904 6.70 0.85 -15.10
CA SER A 904 7.19 2.10 -14.51
C SER A 904 8.71 2.18 -14.50
N LEU A 905 9.41 1.09 -14.19
CA LEU A 905 10.87 1.03 -14.17
C LEU A 905 11.43 1.26 -15.58
N LEU A 906 10.80 0.70 -16.61
CA LEU A 906 11.12 0.97 -18.01
C LEU A 906 10.98 2.46 -18.36
N GLN A 907 9.90 3.12 -17.91
CA GLN A 907 9.67 4.55 -18.14
C GLN A 907 10.69 5.43 -17.40
N LEU A 908 11.05 5.10 -16.15
CA LEU A 908 12.09 5.79 -15.39
C LEU A 908 13.46 5.66 -16.06
N LYS A 909 13.84 4.45 -16.49
CA LYS A 909 15.10 4.22 -17.22
C LYS A 909 15.15 4.95 -18.57
N CYS A 910 14.01 5.16 -19.25
CA CYS A 910 13.97 6.00 -20.45
C CYS A 910 14.34 7.46 -20.20
N ILE A 911 13.95 8.02 -19.04
CA ILE A 911 14.27 9.40 -18.64
C ILE A 911 15.57 9.52 -17.83
N GLY A 912 16.39 8.46 -17.78
CA GLY A 912 17.66 8.45 -17.07
C GLY A 912 17.53 8.48 -15.54
N GLN A 913 16.41 8.00 -15.00
CA GLN A 913 16.17 7.88 -13.56
C GLN A 913 16.18 6.42 -13.11
N ASP A 914 16.76 6.16 -11.92
CA ASP A 914 16.66 4.88 -11.25
C ASP A 914 15.66 4.93 -10.09
N LEU A 915 14.78 3.92 -10.00
CA LEU A 915 13.82 3.80 -8.91
C LEU A 915 14.50 3.67 -7.54
N GLU A 916 15.71 3.09 -7.50
CA GLU A 916 16.59 3.01 -6.33
C GLU A 916 17.10 4.39 -5.87
N SER A 917 17.13 5.39 -6.76
CA SER A 917 17.58 6.77 -6.49
C SER A 917 16.45 7.76 -6.20
N LEU A 918 15.19 7.38 -6.48
CA LEU A 918 14.05 8.28 -6.42
C LEU A 918 13.53 8.43 -4.99
N GLU A 919 13.36 9.66 -4.52
CA GLU A 919 12.76 9.91 -3.20
C GLU A 919 11.26 9.60 -3.23
N LEU A 920 10.88 8.41 -2.77
CA LEU A 920 9.50 7.93 -2.69
C LEU A 920 8.91 8.14 -1.29
N MET A 921 7.61 8.41 -1.21
CA MET A 921 6.87 8.48 0.08
C MET A 921 6.86 7.14 0.83
N ASP A 922 6.68 6.03 0.09
CA ASP A 922 6.74 4.66 0.58
C ASP A 922 7.54 3.84 -0.44
N GLN A 923 8.51 3.04 0.02
CA GLN A 923 9.39 2.26 -0.85
C GLN A 923 8.75 0.94 -1.28
N PRO A 924 8.93 0.49 -2.55
CA PRO A 924 8.41 -0.79 -3.03
C PRO A 924 9.05 -1.99 -2.31
N ALA A 925 8.36 -3.13 -2.34
CA ALA A 925 8.93 -4.40 -1.86
C ALA A 925 10.08 -4.86 -2.77
N GLU A 926 11.23 -5.21 -2.18
CA GLU A 926 12.42 -5.67 -2.91
C GLU A 926 12.14 -6.82 -3.88
N GLU A 927 11.30 -7.79 -3.50
CA GLU A 927 10.93 -8.93 -4.34
C GLU A 927 10.26 -8.46 -5.65
N SER A 928 9.44 -7.41 -5.59
CA SER A 928 8.74 -6.85 -6.75
C SER A 928 9.69 -6.03 -7.64
N MET A 929 10.65 -5.32 -7.06
CA MET A 929 11.70 -4.61 -7.79
C MET A 929 12.63 -5.60 -8.52
N LYS A 930 13.11 -6.63 -7.81
CA LYS A 930 13.98 -7.70 -8.35
C LYS A 930 13.28 -8.46 -9.48
N SER A 931 12.01 -8.85 -9.28
CA SER A 931 11.20 -9.48 -10.33
C SER A 931 11.03 -8.56 -11.56
N SER A 932 10.73 -7.27 -11.35
CA SER A 932 10.56 -6.31 -12.45
C SER A 932 11.83 -6.09 -13.28
N LEU A 933 13.01 -6.07 -12.65
CA LEU A 933 14.29 -6.02 -13.35
C LEU A 933 14.55 -7.29 -14.18
N ILE A 934 14.26 -8.48 -13.62
CA ILE A 934 14.39 -9.76 -14.33
C ILE A 934 13.46 -9.83 -15.55
N VAL A 935 12.20 -9.40 -15.41
CA VAL A 935 11.23 -9.31 -16.52
C VAL A 935 11.77 -8.42 -17.64
N LEU A 936 12.26 -7.22 -17.33
CA LEU A 936 12.75 -6.28 -18.35
C LEU A 936 14.04 -6.76 -19.02
N PHE A 937 14.95 -7.41 -18.28
CA PHE A 937 16.14 -8.05 -18.84
C PHE A 937 15.76 -9.17 -19.83
N LEU A 938 14.82 -10.05 -19.46
CA LEU A 938 14.41 -11.18 -20.31
C LEU A 938 13.55 -10.77 -21.51
N LEU A 939 12.91 -9.59 -21.47
CA LEU A 939 12.31 -8.94 -22.65
C LEU A 939 13.35 -8.26 -23.57
N GLY A 940 14.63 -8.23 -23.16
CA GLY A 940 15.69 -7.52 -23.88
C GLY A 940 15.65 -5.99 -23.75
N ALA A 941 14.85 -5.46 -22.82
CA ALA A 941 14.68 -4.02 -22.61
C ALA A 941 15.80 -3.39 -21.77
N LEU A 942 16.44 -4.20 -20.91
CA LEU A 942 17.63 -3.85 -20.14
C LEU A 942 18.77 -4.83 -20.46
N ASP A 943 20.01 -4.34 -20.37
CA ASP A 943 21.22 -5.16 -20.48
C ASP A 943 21.63 -5.78 -19.13
N ARG A 944 22.80 -6.44 -19.09
CA ARG A 944 23.37 -7.03 -17.85
C ARG A 944 23.83 -5.97 -16.82
N SER A 945 24.03 -4.73 -17.25
CA SER A 945 24.40 -3.58 -16.41
C SER A 945 23.19 -2.90 -15.75
N LYS A 946 21.96 -3.37 -16.03
CA LYS A 946 20.66 -2.71 -15.79
C LYS A 946 20.38 -1.52 -16.71
N GLU A 947 21.18 -1.26 -17.73
CA GLU A 947 21.01 -0.10 -18.63
C GLU A 947 20.06 -0.36 -19.79
N ILE A 948 19.41 0.70 -20.28
CA ILE A 948 18.31 0.57 -21.24
C ILE A 948 18.81 0.41 -22.68
N THR A 949 18.33 -0.66 -23.32
CA THR A 949 18.64 -0.99 -24.72
C THR A 949 17.77 -0.18 -25.69
N ASP A 950 18.13 -0.17 -26.98
CA ASP A 950 17.29 0.46 -28.01
C ASP A 950 15.91 -0.22 -28.12
N VAL A 951 15.84 -1.55 -27.94
CA VAL A 951 14.59 -2.29 -27.81
C VAL A 951 13.78 -1.79 -26.61
N GLY A 952 14.42 -1.49 -25.47
CA GLY A 952 13.77 -0.87 -24.32
C GLY A 952 13.21 0.52 -24.61
N ARG A 953 13.94 1.35 -25.37
CA ARG A 953 13.49 2.68 -25.80
C ARG A 953 12.30 2.60 -26.77
N GLU A 954 12.34 1.69 -27.75
CA GLU A 954 11.19 1.39 -28.61
C GLU A 954 9.99 0.90 -27.78
N MET A 955 10.21 -0.01 -26.82
CA MET A 955 9.15 -0.58 -25.98
C MET A 955 8.39 0.47 -25.15
N ALA A 956 9.08 1.50 -24.65
CA ALA A 956 8.48 2.59 -23.88
C ALA A 956 7.73 3.62 -24.74
N ALA A 957 8.09 3.73 -26.03
CA ALA A 957 7.39 4.59 -26.96
C ALA A 957 5.93 4.14 -27.17
N PHE A 958 5.64 2.85 -27.04
CA PHE A 958 4.28 2.29 -27.06
C PHE A 958 3.48 2.60 -25.78
N PRO A 959 2.17 2.91 -25.89
CA PRO A 959 1.26 3.00 -24.75
C PRO A 959 0.74 1.60 -24.35
N LEU A 960 1.65 0.68 -24.05
CA LEU A 960 1.39 -0.74 -23.76
C LEU A 960 2.11 -1.22 -22.49
N GLU A 961 1.76 -2.41 -22.00
CA GLU A 961 2.58 -3.10 -21.01
C GLU A 961 3.83 -3.70 -21.69
N PRO A 962 5.00 -3.80 -21.02
CA PRO A 962 6.26 -4.19 -21.65
C PRO A 962 6.20 -5.51 -22.45
N VAL A 963 5.47 -6.51 -21.96
CA VAL A 963 5.27 -7.80 -22.65
C VAL A 963 4.63 -7.61 -24.04
N TYR A 964 3.60 -6.76 -24.14
CA TYR A 964 2.91 -6.49 -25.40
C TYR A 964 3.70 -5.51 -26.29
N SER A 965 4.44 -4.56 -25.70
CA SER A 965 5.40 -3.74 -26.46
C SER A 965 6.45 -4.61 -27.16
N ARG A 966 7.07 -5.56 -26.45
CA ARG A 966 8.09 -6.45 -27.02
C ARG A 966 7.48 -7.38 -28.09
N ALA A 967 6.25 -7.87 -27.88
CA ALA A 967 5.55 -8.67 -28.89
C ALA A 967 5.30 -7.89 -30.19
N VAL A 968 4.91 -6.61 -30.12
CA VAL A 968 4.74 -5.76 -31.31
C VAL A 968 6.08 -5.50 -32.01
N ILE A 969 7.16 -5.25 -31.27
CA ILE A 969 8.50 -5.01 -31.86
C ILE A 969 9.05 -6.26 -32.53
N ALA A 970 8.94 -7.43 -31.89
CA ALA A 970 9.38 -8.70 -32.47
C ALA A 970 8.66 -9.03 -33.80
N SER A 971 7.43 -8.54 -34.00
CA SER A 971 6.63 -8.83 -35.21
C SER A 971 7.27 -8.33 -36.51
N LYS A 972 8.20 -7.37 -36.40
CA LYS A 972 9.06 -6.85 -37.48
C LYS A 972 9.97 -7.92 -38.06
N GLU A 973 10.49 -8.82 -37.21
CA GLU A 973 11.37 -9.93 -37.60
C GLU A 973 10.57 -11.08 -38.25
N TYR A 974 9.32 -11.27 -37.81
CA TYR A 974 8.42 -12.35 -38.26
C TYR A 974 7.45 -11.96 -39.38
N GLY A 975 7.43 -10.69 -39.81
CA GLY A 975 6.54 -10.18 -40.86
C GLY A 975 5.05 -10.22 -40.52
N CYS A 976 4.69 -10.27 -39.24
CA CYS A 976 3.32 -10.56 -38.75
C CYS A 976 2.65 -9.40 -37.99
N THR A 977 3.17 -8.18 -38.15
CA THR A 977 2.75 -6.97 -37.41
C THR A 977 1.25 -6.71 -37.49
N TYR A 978 0.60 -6.93 -38.63
CA TYR A 978 -0.83 -6.73 -38.81
C TYR A 978 -1.67 -7.61 -37.86
N GLN A 979 -1.34 -8.91 -37.78
CA GLN A 979 -1.98 -9.89 -36.88
C GLN A 979 -1.66 -9.62 -35.40
N VAL A 980 -0.40 -9.28 -35.09
CA VAL A 980 0.01 -9.01 -33.70
C VAL A 980 -0.65 -7.74 -33.17
N LEU A 981 -0.77 -6.68 -33.98
CA LEU A 981 -1.50 -5.47 -33.62
C LEU A 981 -2.99 -5.74 -33.35
N ASP A 982 -3.64 -6.63 -34.11
CA ASP A 982 -5.03 -7.03 -33.88
C ASP A 982 -5.21 -7.66 -32.48
N ILE A 983 -4.39 -8.67 -32.18
CA ILE A 983 -4.46 -9.42 -30.92
C ILE A 983 -4.12 -8.50 -29.73
N VAL A 984 -3.01 -7.76 -29.79
CA VAL A 984 -2.56 -6.86 -28.72
C VAL A 984 -3.57 -5.74 -28.46
N SER A 985 -4.29 -5.25 -29.48
CA SER A 985 -5.29 -4.19 -29.28
C SER A 985 -6.52 -4.68 -28.50
N VAL A 986 -6.93 -5.95 -28.70
CA VAL A 986 -8.00 -6.57 -27.89
C VAL A 986 -7.52 -6.90 -26.47
N LEU A 987 -6.31 -7.41 -26.31
CA LEU A 987 -5.72 -7.67 -24.98
C LEU A 987 -5.49 -6.38 -24.17
N SER A 988 -5.34 -5.24 -24.85
CA SER A 988 -5.17 -3.91 -24.22
C SER A 988 -6.48 -3.17 -23.95
N ALA A 989 -7.64 -3.70 -24.34
CA ALA A 989 -8.94 -3.05 -24.15
C ALA A 989 -9.36 -3.04 -22.66
N SER A 990 -10.15 -2.04 -22.25
CA SER A 990 -10.62 -1.90 -20.85
C SER A 990 -11.62 -2.97 -20.41
N SER A 991 -12.18 -3.71 -21.37
CA SER A 991 -13.29 -4.63 -21.20
C SER A 991 -12.96 -5.97 -21.87
N LYS A 992 -13.26 -7.11 -21.22
CA LYS A 992 -13.07 -8.44 -21.83
C LYS A 992 -13.82 -8.56 -23.16
N LEU A 993 -13.18 -9.20 -24.14
CA LEU A 993 -13.77 -9.53 -25.46
C LEU A 993 -15.02 -10.40 -25.33
N PHE A 994 -14.90 -11.52 -24.62
CA PHE A 994 -16.00 -12.47 -24.44
C PHE A 994 -16.80 -12.12 -23.19
N VAL A 995 -18.12 -12.14 -23.34
CA VAL A 995 -19.06 -12.10 -22.22
C VAL A 995 -19.01 -13.46 -21.52
N GLU A 996 -18.97 -13.43 -20.19
CA GLU A 996 -19.05 -14.60 -19.32
C GLU A 996 -20.40 -14.56 -18.60
N SER A 997 -21.19 -15.63 -18.68
CA SER A 997 -22.49 -15.77 -18.02
C SER A 997 -22.50 -17.08 -17.23
N SER A 998 -22.95 -17.02 -15.98
CA SER A 998 -23.09 -18.18 -15.10
C SER A 998 -24.31 -19.05 -15.45
N GLU A 999 -25.35 -18.44 -16.02
CA GLU A 999 -26.61 -19.08 -16.42
C GLU A 999 -26.54 -19.67 -17.83
N GLN A 1000 -25.84 -19.00 -18.76
CA GLN A 1000 -25.84 -19.34 -20.19
C GLN A 1000 -24.55 -20.04 -20.62
N ARG A 1001 -23.89 -20.78 -19.70
CA ARG A 1001 -22.56 -21.39 -19.90
C ARG A 1001 -22.46 -22.22 -21.18
N ASP A 1002 -23.45 -23.06 -21.47
CA ASP A 1002 -23.42 -23.95 -22.64
C ASP A 1002 -23.62 -23.17 -23.95
N ALA A 1003 -24.53 -22.20 -23.96
CA ALA A 1003 -24.73 -21.30 -25.10
C ALA A 1003 -23.48 -20.42 -25.38
N VAL A 1004 -22.82 -19.93 -24.33
CA VAL A 1004 -21.52 -19.23 -24.42
C VAL A 1004 -20.45 -20.16 -24.98
N SER A 1005 -20.37 -21.41 -24.52
CA SER A 1005 -19.41 -22.40 -25.00
C SER A 1005 -19.63 -22.72 -26.49
N GLU A 1006 -20.87 -22.96 -26.90
CA GLU A 1006 -21.28 -23.25 -28.27
C GLU A 1006 -21.04 -22.07 -29.22
N ALA A 1007 -21.37 -20.84 -28.79
CA ALA A 1007 -21.06 -19.64 -29.55
C ALA A 1007 -19.54 -19.44 -29.73
N ARG A 1008 -18.75 -19.72 -28.69
CA ARG A 1008 -17.27 -19.66 -28.76
C ARG A 1008 -16.66 -20.75 -29.63
N LYS A 1009 -17.25 -21.97 -29.71
CA LYS A 1009 -16.77 -23.07 -30.60
C LYS A 1009 -16.50 -22.58 -32.02
N LYS A 1010 -17.36 -21.73 -32.56
CA LYS A 1010 -17.31 -21.18 -33.92
C LYS A 1010 -16.04 -20.37 -34.25
N PHE A 1011 -15.30 -19.91 -33.23
CA PHE A 1011 -14.07 -19.12 -33.41
C PHE A 1011 -12.80 -19.86 -32.94
N ARG A 1012 -12.93 -20.97 -32.20
CA ARG A 1012 -11.79 -21.65 -31.56
C ARG A 1012 -10.75 -22.08 -32.60
N HIS A 1013 -9.51 -21.60 -32.47
CA HIS A 1013 -8.41 -22.10 -33.28
C HIS A 1013 -7.59 -23.21 -32.61
N SER A 1014 -7.02 -24.10 -33.43
CA SER A 1014 -6.26 -25.27 -32.95
C SER A 1014 -4.95 -24.92 -32.24
N SER A 1015 -4.40 -23.73 -32.48
CA SER A 1015 -3.19 -23.24 -31.80
C SER A 1015 -3.45 -22.49 -30.50
N GLY A 1016 -4.69 -22.05 -30.24
CA GLY A 1016 -5.08 -21.52 -28.94
C GLY A 1016 -5.85 -20.20 -28.97
N ASP A 1017 -5.90 -19.56 -27.80
CA ASP A 1017 -6.73 -18.39 -27.50
C ASP A 1017 -6.31 -17.14 -28.28
N HIS A 1018 -5.01 -16.92 -28.54
CA HIS A 1018 -4.52 -15.74 -29.27
C HIS A 1018 -5.03 -15.71 -30.72
N ILE A 1019 -4.98 -16.85 -31.43
CA ILE A 1019 -5.53 -16.95 -32.79
C ILE A 1019 -7.07 -17.00 -32.76
N THR A 1020 -7.66 -17.55 -31.70
CA THR A 1020 -9.12 -17.46 -31.47
C THR A 1020 -9.60 -16.00 -31.36
N ILE A 1021 -8.79 -15.10 -30.77
CA ILE A 1021 -9.05 -13.65 -30.76
C ILE A 1021 -8.97 -13.07 -32.20
N LEU A 1022 -7.94 -13.44 -32.97
CA LEU A 1022 -7.79 -12.99 -34.37
C LEU A 1022 -9.00 -13.39 -35.23
N ASN A 1023 -9.48 -14.64 -35.12
CA ASN A 1023 -10.69 -15.13 -35.79
C ASN A 1023 -11.94 -14.30 -35.47
N VAL A 1024 -12.11 -13.89 -34.19
CA VAL A 1024 -13.21 -13.01 -33.77
C VAL A 1024 -13.09 -11.62 -34.40
N ILE A 1025 -11.88 -11.05 -34.47
CA ILE A 1025 -11.62 -9.73 -35.06
C ILE A 1025 -11.91 -9.75 -36.57
N MET A 1026 -11.48 -10.79 -37.28
CA MET A 1026 -11.75 -10.97 -38.72
C MET A 1026 -13.26 -11.05 -38.98
N ALA A 1027 -13.96 -11.96 -38.28
CA ALA A 1027 -15.41 -12.10 -38.41
C ALA A 1027 -16.17 -10.81 -38.06
N TYR A 1028 -15.76 -10.10 -37.00
CA TYR A 1028 -16.37 -8.82 -36.63
C TYR A 1028 -16.13 -7.73 -37.69
N ARG A 1029 -14.97 -7.69 -38.34
CA ARG A 1029 -14.68 -6.73 -39.42
C ARG A 1029 -15.55 -6.96 -40.64
N ASP A 1030 -15.78 -8.21 -41.03
CA ASP A 1030 -16.61 -8.50 -42.20
C ASP A 1030 -18.08 -8.20 -41.94
N ILE A 1031 -18.58 -8.56 -40.74
CA ILE A 1031 -19.88 -8.08 -40.25
C ILE A 1031 -19.92 -6.55 -40.16
N ALA A 1032 -18.81 -5.87 -39.82
CA ALA A 1032 -18.78 -4.41 -39.76
C ALA A 1032 -18.81 -3.70 -41.13
N LYS A 1033 -18.46 -4.40 -42.21
CA LYS A 1033 -18.60 -3.94 -43.60
C LYS A 1033 -20.03 -4.14 -44.12
N SER A 1034 -20.65 -5.28 -43.81
CA SER A 1034 -21.98 -5.64 -44.33
C SER A 1034 -23.14 -5.11 -43.48
N GLU A 1035 -23.00 -5.07 -42.16
CA GLU A 1035 -24.07 -4.73 -41.23
C GLU A 1035 -23.99 -3.30 -40.68
N ASN A 1036 -25.18 -2.71 -40.53
CA ASN A 1036 -25.34 -1.44 -39.85
C ASN A 1036 -25.08 -1.58 -38.33
N LYS A 1037 -25.07 -0.46 -37.60
CA LYS A 1037 -24.78 -0.42 -36.16
C LYS A 1037 -25.68 -1.33 -35.31
N ASN A 1038 -26.93 -1.57 -35.71
CA ASN A 1038 -27.84 -2.46 -34.98
C ASN A 1038 -27.58 -3.93 -35.33
N GLY A 1039 -27.29 -4.25 -36.60
CA GLY A 1039 -26.89 -5.59 -37.04
C GLY A 1039 -25.60 -6.06 -36.36
N ARG A 1040 -24.57 -5.20 -36.28
CA ARG A 1040 -23.34 -5.46 -35.51
C ARG A 1040 -23.62 -5.81 -34.06
N ARG A 1041 -24.47 -5.04 -33.38
CA ARG A 1041 -24.83 -5.24 -31.97
C ARG A 1041 -25.52 -6.57 -31.72
N GLU A 1042 -26.47 -6.90 -32.59
CA GLU A 1042 -27.22 -8.14 -32.52
C GLU A 1042 -26.32 -9.35 -32.83
N TRP A 1043 -25.37 -9.23 -33.76
CA TRP A 1043 -24.34 -10.25 -33.99
C TRP A 1043 -23.44 -10.45 -32.76
N CYS A 1044 -22.89 -9.36 -32.19
CA CYS A 1044 -22.09 -9.43 -30.96
C CYS A 1044 -22.88 -10.08 -29.81
N ARG A 1045 -24.15 -9.68 -29.60
CA ARG A 1045 -25.04 -10.26 -28.58
C ARG A 1045 -25.23 -11.77 -28.77
N ARG A 1046 -25.51 -12.20 -30.01
CA ARG A 1046 -25.72 -13.61 -30.37
C ARG A 1046 -24.48 -14.49 -30.21
N HIS A 1047 -23.29 -13.90 -30.37
CA HIS A 1047 -22.01 -14.58 -30.24
C HIS A 1047 -21.35 -14.41 -28.84
N PHE A 1048 -22.04 -13.79 -27.88
CA PHE A 1048 -21.52 -13.47 -26.54
C PHE A 1048 -20.21 -12.66 -26.58
N LEU A 1049 -20.16 -11.69 -27.49
CA LEU A 1049 -19.04 -10.76 -27.70
C LEU A 1049 -19.41 -9.35 -27.24
N ASN A 1050 -18.42 -8.64 -26.72
CA ASN A 1050 -18.56 -7.29 -26.20
C ASN A 1050 -18.25 -6.26 -27.31
N GLU A 1051 -19.30 -5.67 -27.92
CA GLU A 1051 -19.15 -4.61 -28.96
C GLU A 1051 -18.19 -3.50 -28.49
N ARG A 1052 -18.26 -3.11 -27.20
CA ARG A 1052 -17.41 -2.05 -26.65
C ARG A 1052 -15.93 -2.42 -26.67
N ALA A 1053 -15.58 -3.67 -26.34
CA ALA A 1053 -14.20 -4.13 -26.38
C ALA A 1053 -13.64 -4.14 -27.81
N LEU A 1054 -14.47 -4.53 -28.79
CA LEU A 1054 -14.09 -4.54 -30.21
C LEU A 1054 -13.96 -3.14 -30.82
N LEU A 1055 -14.81 -2.20 -30.40
CA LEU A 1055 -14.69 -0.78 -30.78
C LEU A 1055 -13.44 -0.15 -30.13
N GLU A 1056 -13.23 -0.32 -28.83
CA GLU A 1056 -12.05 0.20 -28.13
C GLU A 1056 -10.76 -0.42 -28.68
N ALA A 1057 -10.75 -1.71 -29.02
CA ALA A 1057 -9.62 -2.34 -29.71
C ALA A 1057 -9.36 -1.76 -31.11
N THR A 1058 -10.39 -1.25 -31.80
CA THR A 1058 -10.20 -0.54 -33.09
C THR A 1058 -9.52 0.81 -32.85
N ASP A 1059 -10.00 1.59 -31.89
CA ASP A 1059 -9.40 2.90 -31.50
C ASP A 1059 -7.94 2.75 -31.02
N ILE A 1060 -7.66 1.69 -30.25
CA ILE A 1060 -6.30 1.33 -29.80
C ILE A 1060 -5.42 0.98 -31.00
N ARG A 1061 -5.90 0.12 -31.91
CA ARG A 1061 -5.14 -0.35 -33.06
C ARG A 1061 -4.63 0.79 -33.92
N GLU A 1062 -5.48 1.76 -34.27
CA GLU A 1062 -5.07 2.89 -35.10
C GLU A 1062 -3.92 3.70 -34.46
N GLN A 1063 -3.93 3.85 -33.14
CA GLN A 1063 -2.87 4.55 -32.40
C GLN A 1063 -1.58 3.71 -32.28
N LEU A 1064 -1.69 2.39 -32.19
CA LEU A 1064 -0.53 1.49 -32.27
C LEU A 1064 0.07 1.49 -33.69
N MET A 1065 -0.74 1.53 -34.75
CA MET A 1065 -0.29 1.67 -36.14
C MET A 1065 0.46 3.00 -36.36
N GLN A 1066 -0.09 4.12 -35.85
CA GLN A 1066 0.60 5.42 -35.85
C GLN A 1066 1.95 5.35 -35.11
N THR A 1067 2.00 4.63 -33.98
CA THR A 1067 3.25 4.42 -33.23
C THR A 1067 4.26 3.57 -34.01
N CYS A 1068 3.81 2.50 -34.67
CA CYS A 1068 4.64 1.65 -35.54
C CYS A 1068 5.26 2.45 -36.68
N ARG A 1069 4.46 3.26 -37.40
CA ARG A 1069 4.94 4.14 -38.49
C ARG A 1069 6.01 5.11 -38.03
N ARG A 1070 5.84 5.72 -36.84
CA ARG A 1070 6.83 6.62 -36.22
C ARG A 1070 8.14 5.91 -35.85
N LEU A 1071 8.10 4.60 -35.61
CA LEU A 1071 9.27 3.75 -35.30
C LEU A 1071 9.81 3.00 -36.54
N GLY A 1072 9.30 3.27 -37.75
CA GLY A 1072 9.71 2.55 -38.96
C GLY A 1072 9.33 1.07 -38.99
N ILE A 1073 8.30 0.67 -38.23
CA ILE A 1073 7.72 -0.68 -38.24
C ILE A 1073 6.56 -0.71 -39.24
N ASN A 1074 6.59 -1.64 -40.19
CA ASN A 1074 5.56 -1.78 -41.22
C ASN A 1074 4.25 -2.32 -40.62
N ASP A 1075 3.26 -1.44 -40.39
CA ASP A 1075 1.96 -1.79 -39.82
C ASP A 1075 1.04 -2.61 -40.76
N GLN A 1076 1.47 -2.86 -42.00
CA GLN A 1076 0.79 -3.70 -42.99
C GLN A 1076 1.51 -5.05 -43.25
N ALA A 1077 2.62 -5.34 -42.56
CA ALA A 1077 3.29 -6.63 -42.67
C ALA A 1077 2.37 -7.76 -42.17
N SER A 1078 2.07 -8.73 -43.03
CA SER A 1078 1.16 -9.84 -42.76
C SER A 1078 1.75 -11.17 -43.19
N CYS A 1079 1.65 -12.17 -42.32
CA CYS A 1079 2.08 -13.55 -42.58
C CYS A 1079 0.97 -14.43 -43.19
N GLY A 1080 -0.12 -13.83 -43.70
CA GLY A 1080 -1.31 -14.55 -44.17
C GLY A 1080 -1.94 -15.40 -43.06
N ASP A 1081 -2.31 -16.63 -43.38
CA ASP A 1081 -2.94 -17.60 -42.48
C ASP A 1081 -1.92 -18.40 -41.62
N MET A 1082 -0.65 -17.99 -41.59
CA MET A 1082 0.40 -18.67 -40.82
C MET A 1082 0.35 -18.26 -39.34
N ASP A 1083 -0.10 -19.19 -38.48
CA ASP A 1083 -0.10 -19.04 -37.01
C ASP A 1083 1.30 -18.81 -36.41
N GLU A 1084 2.30 -19.58 -36.87
CA GLU A 1084 3.56 -19.71 -36.14
C GLU A 1084 4.36 -18.39 -36.02
N PRO A 1085 4.48 -17.54 -37.06
CA PRO A 1085 5.05 -16.20 -36.95
C PRO A 1085 4.36 -15.32 -35.90
N VAL A 1086 3.03 -15.40 -35.76
CA VAL A 1086 2.26 -14.62 -34.77
C VAL A 1086 2.56 -15.13 -33.36
N ILE A 1087 2.55 -16.45 -33.18
CA ILE A 1087 2.82 -17.12 -31.90
C ILE A 1087 4.28 -16.92 -31.44
N HIS A 1088 5.25 -16.96 -32.34
CA HIS A 1088 6.66 -16.68 -32.00
C HIS A 1088 6.83 -15.21 -31.57
N SER A 1089 6.22 -14.27 -32.30
CA SER A 1089 6.23 -12.85 -31.94
C SER A 1089 5.63 -12.59 -30.56
N LEU A 1090 4.50 -13.24 -30.24
CA LEU A 1090 3.91 -13.22 -28.90
C LEU A 1090 4.82 -13.88 -27.86
N GLY A 1091 5.51 -14.97 -28.22
CA GLY A 1091 6.48 -15.67 -27.35
C GLY A 1091 7.68 -14.81 -26.92
N HIS A 1092 8.12 -13.85 -27.73
CA HIS A 1092 9.14 -12.86 -27.31
C HIS A 1092 8.62 -11.91 -26.22
N GLY A 1093 7.32 -11.59 -26.24
CA GLY A 1093 6.68 -10.76 -25.22
C GLY A 1093 6.29 -11.55 -23.96
N LEU A 1094 5.81 -12.78 -24.15
CA LEU A 1094 5.32 -13.68 -23.11
C LEU A 1094 6.41 -14.64 -22.62
N ALA A 1095 7.70 -14.27 -22.72
CA ALA A 1095 8.84 -15.12 -22.40
C ALA A 1095 8.87 -15.63 -20.93
N MET A 1096 8.40 -14.80 -19.99
CA MET A 1096 8.21 -15.21 -18.58
C MET A 1096 6.96 -16.07 -18.37
N ASN A 1097 6.02 -16.00 -19.30
CA ASN A 1097 4.74 -16.70 -19.27
C ASN A 1097 4.75 -17.98 -20.11
N ILE A 1098 5.91 -18.64 -20.20
CA ILE A 1098 6.07 -19.96 -20.81
C ILE A 1098 5.88 -21.03 -19.73
N ALA A 1099 5.14 -22.08 -20.05
CA ALA A 1099 5.05 -23.27 -19.21
C ALA A 1099 5.20 -24.59 -19.99
N LEU A 1100 5.77 -25.57 -19.31
CA LEU A 1100 6.18 -26.88 -19.83
C LEU A 1100 5.28 -27.97 -19.23
N LEU A 1101 4.71 -28.82 -20.10
CA LEU A 1101 3.88 -29.96 -19.67
C LEU A 1101 4.72 -30.96 -18.86
N GLN A 1102 4.22 -31.36 -17.69
CA GLN A 1102 4.83 -32.33 -16.78
C GLN A 1102 4.20 -33.73 -16.96
N PRO A 1103 4.87 -34.82 -16.52
CA PRO A 1103 4.37 -36.19 -16.68
C PRO A 1103 3.02 -36.47 -15.99
N ASP A 1104 2.72 -35.78 -14.89
CA ASP A 1104 1.42 -35.84 -14.19
C ASP A 1104 0.29 -35.13 -14.97
N GLY A 1105 0.62 -34.47 -16.09
CA GLY A 1105 -0.32 -33.71 -16.89
C GLY A 1105 -0.61 -32.30 -16.39
N SER A 1106 0.10 -31.84 -15.36
CA SER A 1106 0.17 -30.43 -14.96
C SER A 1106 1.13 -29.64 -15.86
N TYR A 1107 1.20 -28.33 -15.70
CA TYR A 1107 2.21 -27.49 -16.33
C TYR A 1107 3.07 -26.82 -15.26
N LYS A 1108 4.37 -26.67 -15.54
CA LYS A 1108 5.32 -25.94 -14.69
C LYS A 1108 5.86 -24.73 -15.44
N GLN A 1109 5.93 -23.57 -14.80
CA GLN A 1109 6.53 -22.38 -15.41
C GLN A 1109 8.00 -22.61 -15.78
N SER A 1110 8.47 -22.04 -16.89
CA SER A 1110 9.88 -22.14 -17.30
C SER A 1110 10.84 -21.43 -16.33
N PHE A 1111 10.43 -20.29 -15.77
CA PHE A 1111 11.25 -19.48 -14.85
C PHE A 1111 10.81 -19.57 -13.38
N GLY A 1112 9.90 -20.48 -13.03
CA GLY A 1112 9.28 -20.55 -11.70
C GLY A 1112 9.17 -21.97 -11.14
N GLN A 1113 8.83 -22.07 -9.84
CA GLN A 1113 8.53 -23.37 -9.21
C GLN A 1113 7.03 -23.68 -9.17
N SER A 1114 6.17 -22.72 -9.50
CA SER A 1114 4.72 -22.93 -9.45
C SER A 1114 4.22 -23.88 -10.53
N ILE A 1115 3.38 -24.82 -10.08
CA ILE A 1115 2.60 -25.72 -10.92
C ILE A 1115 1.25 -25.05 -11.20
N LEU A 1116 0.79 -25.13 -12.44
CA LEU A 1116 -0.42 -24.50 -12.94
C LEU A 1116 -1.23 -25.46 -13.83
N LYS A 1117 -2.49 -25.12 -14.06
CA LYS A 1117 -3.39 -25.79 -15.01
C LYS A 1117 -3.89 -24.80 -16.06
N ILE A 1118 -4.33 -25.31 -17.22
CA ILE A 1118 -5.05 -24.48 -18.20
C ILE A 1118 -6.46 -24.19 -17.65
N HIS A 1119 -6.91 -22.95 -17.71
CA HIS A 1119 -8.24 -22.55 -17.26
C HIS A 1119 -9.34 -23.13 -18.18
N PRO A 1120 -10.49 -23.63 -17.67
CA PRO A 1120 -11.55 -24.22 -18.49
C PRO A 1120 -12.21 -23.31 -19.54
N SER A 1121 -11.92 -22.01 -19.54
CA SER A 1121 -12.37 -21.09 -20.59
C SER A 1121 -11.47 -21.06 -21.83
N SER A 1122 -10.30 -21.70 -21.76
CA SER A 1122 -9.29 -21.72 -22.81
C SER A 1122 -9.57 -22.82 -23.82
N THR A 1123 -9.28 -22.54 -25.10
CA THR A 1123 -9.39 -23.49 -26.21
C THR A 1123 -8.49 -24.72 -26.09
N LEU A 1124 -7.44 -24.66 -25.26
CA LEU A 1124 -6.50 -25.76 -25.02
C LEU A 1124 -6.75 -26.52 -23.71
N CYS A 1125 -7.87 -26.32 -23.01
CA CYS A 1125 -8.20 -27.08 -21.79
C CYS A 1125 -8.24 -28.59 -22.04
N ASP A 1126 -8.78 -29.00 -23.19
CA ASP A 1126 -8.97 -30.40 -23.57
C ASP A 1126 -7.77 -30.98 -24.36
N LYS A 1127 -6.82 -30.13 -24.78
CA LYS A 1127 -5.72 -30.48 -25.68
C LYS A 1127 -4.37 -30.06 -25.10
N LYS A 1128 -3.69 -31.01 -24.46
CA LYS A 1128 -2.35 -30.81 -23.89
C LYS A 1128 -1.31 -30.54 -24.99
N SER A 1129 -0.52 -29.48 -24.81
CA SER A 1129 0.64 -29.15 -25.65
C SER A 1129 1.92 -29.32 -24.83
N PRO A 1130 3.05 -29.79 -25.40
CA PRO A 1130 4.31 -29.91 -24.65
C PRO A 1130 4.82 -28.57 -24.08
N VAL A 1131 4.54 -27.46 -24.76
CA VAL A 1131 4.88 -26.09 -24.33
C VAL A 1131 3.68 -25.17 -24.61
N ILE A 1132 3.41 -24.24 -23.70
CA ILE A 1132 2.39 -23.20 -23.84
C ILE A 1132 2.93 -21.80 -23.47
N ILE A 1133 2.36 -20.78 -24.09
CA ILE A 1133 2.38 -19.37 -23.64
C ILE A 1133 1.02 -19.01 -23.02
N TYR A 1134 0.98 -18.04 -22.10
CA TYR A 1134 -0.25 -17.54 -21.47
C TYR A 1134 -0.23 -16.02 -21.20
N ASP A 1135 -1.40 -15.38 -21.18
CA ASP A 1135 -1.55 -13.95 -20.82
C ASP A 1135 -1.50 -13.72 -19.31
N GLU A 1136 -2.44 -14.33 -18.57
CA GLU A 1136 -2.62 -14.13 -17.12
C GLU A 1136 -2.59 -15.44 -16.33
N LEU A 1137 -2.11 -15.36 -15.09
CA LEU A 1137 -2.34 -16.39 -14.07
C LEU A 1137 -3.40 -15.91 -13.10
N VAL A 1138 -4.37 -16.79 -12.81
CA VAL A 1138 -5.45 -16.52 -11.87
C VAL A 1138 -5.44 -17.58 -10.79
N TYR A 1139 -5.36 -17.13 -9.54
CA TYR A 1139 -5.41 -17.99 -8.36
C TYR A 1139 -6.86 -18.11 -7.86
N THR A 1140 -7.34 -19.34 -7.69
CA THR A 1140 -8.58 -19.65 -6.98
C THR A 1140 -8.27 -20.66 -5.87
N ASN A 1141 -8.63 -21.93 -6.07
CA ASN A 1141 -8.14 -23.05 -5.24
C ASN A 1141 -6.79 -23.58 -5.75
N GLN A 1142 -6.45 -23.28 -7.01
CA GLN A 1142 -5.22 -23.65 -7.72
C GLN A 1142 -4.83 -22.50 -8.67
N ILE A 1143 -3.61 -22.52 -9.22
CA ILE A 1143 -3.16 -21.54 -10.21
C ILE A 1143 -3.63 -21.99 -11.60
N TYR A 1144 -4.36 -21.12 -12.30
CA TYR A 1144 -4.86 -21.35 -13.66
C TYR A 1144 -4.30 -20.31 -14.64
N ALA A 1145 -3.78 -20.78 -15.78
CA ALA A 1145 -3.38 -19.92 -16.90
C ALA A 1145 -4.54 -19.68 -17.87
N ARG A 1146 -4.65 -18.44 -18.37
CA ARG A 1146 -5.63 -17.99 -19.39
C ARG A 1146 -4.92 -17.29 -20.54
N GLY A 1147 -5.59 -17.15 -21.68
CA GLY A 1147 -4.96 -16.66 -22.91
C GLY A 1147 -3.92 -17.66 -23.42
N VAL A 1148 -4.24 -18.95 -23.38
CA VAL A 1148 -3.26 -20.01 -23.58
C VAL A 1148 -3.10 -20.33 -25.05
N SER A 1149 -1.87 -20.49 -25.53
CA SER A 1149 -1.60 -20.98 -26.89
C SER A 1149 -0.37 -21.89 -26.92
N ARG A 1150 -0.36 -22.85 -27.86
CA ARG A 1150 0.78 -23.75 -28.06
C ARG A 1150 1.94 -22.98 -28.69
N ILE A 1151 3.18 -23.30 -28.31
CA ILE A 1151 4.39 -22.79 -28.97
C ILE A 1151 5.33 -23.96 -29.26
N SER A 1152 6.11 -23.87 -30.34
CA SER A 1152 7.01 -24.95 -30.75
C SER A 1152 8.27 -25.00 -29.88
N LYS A 1153 8.78 -26.21 -29.61
CA LYS A 1153 10.00 -26.39 -28.78
C LYS A 1153 11.23 -25.71 -29.38
N SER A 1154 11.29 -25.60 -30.71
CA SER A 1154 12.32 -24.87 -31.46
C SER A 1154 12.41 -23.39 -31.08
N PHE A 1155 11.31 -22.74 -30.71
CA PHE A 1155 11.33 -21.36 -30.21
C PHE A 1155 12.21 -21.22 -28.96
N LEU A 1156 12.07 -22.14 -27.98
CA LEU A 1156 12.86 -22.13 -26.75
C LEU A 1156 14.36 -22.30 -27.02
N VAL A 1157 14.71 -23.12 -28.02
CA VAL A 1157 16.10 -23.36 -28.45
C VAL A 1157 16.68 -22.12 -29.13
N ASN A 1158 15.87 -21.29 -29.78
CA ASN A 1158 16.33 -20.09 -30.50
C ASN A 1158 16.23 -18.78 -29.68
N PHE A 1159 15.46 -18.76 -28.60
CA PHE A 1159 15.29 -17.56 -27.77
C PHE A 1159 16.57 -17.28 -26.95
N GLY A 1160 17.36 -16.29 -27.38
CA GLY A 1160 18.70 -16.02 -26.85
C GLY A 1160 18.79 -15.72 -25.35
N ALA A 1161 17.72 -15.18 -24.74
CA ALA A 1161 17.68 -14.93 -23.30
C ALA A 1161 17.42 -16.21 -22.47
N LEU A 1162 16.78 -17.24 -23.03
CA LEU A 1162 16.68 -18.57 -22.40
C LEU A 1162 18.04 -19.29 -22.42
N ARG A 1163 18.81 -19.20 -23.51
CA ARG A 1163 20.17 -19.77 -23.62
C ARG A 1163 21.18 -19.21 -22.61
N GLN A 1164 20.93 -18.03 -22.05
CA GLN A 1164 21.81 -17.44 -21.02
C GLN A 1164 21.48 -17.93 -19.60
N HIS A 1165 20.45 -18.78 -19.45
CA HIS A 1165 19.93 -19.26 -18.17
C HIS A 1165 20.05 -20.80 -18.01
N SER A 1166 20.59 -21.47 -19.02
CA SER A 1166 20.84 -22.92 -19.11
C SER A 1166 22.33 -23.24 -18.95
#